data_AF-A0A918CTJ9-F1
#
_entry.id   AF-A0A918CTJ9-F1
#
_cell.length_a   1.000
_cell.length_b   1.000
_cell.length_c   1.000
_cell.angle_alpha   90.00
_cell.angle_beta   90.00
_cell.angle_gamma   90.00
#
_symmetry.space_group_name_H-M   'P 1'
#
loop_
_entity.id
_entity.type
_entity.pdbx_description
1 polymer ?
#
loop_
_entity_poly.entity_id
_entity_poly.type
_entity_poly.pdbx_seq_one_letter_code
_entity_poly.pdbx_strand_id
1 'polypeptide(L)'
;MSSELDRRTVLQCVTVAGAAVAGIGWWGAEPAAASSNGPKPADCGPLDVVVFGDAHSEDAHGLVATLSDVVTGGLGQTARVLNPSDPASYWGGTLSFDVAVANGGTTYVTVRLWGDEYDPTSTKAGGGTAMWRLQLFCEGLQVGHEDEGAVDCLDILDTSPRAPGRFFFHTLPLPEKLTEGKKKVRLEIRSMGRIWSYGQTQAKLYYDMTTASRGIYRLHTHTSPYFVTADGEAQGPAPVAVPRTSPGAEVMDAVKSRVRSDQTKLLNHNNPWSLDAWAFQSLAEGYLWSGSPAYQQDAALGGVLQAIDGRYLAWQSDDTVLTGSDQQWQGFGRVGLVLALLWEHLGDSLDETVTGSPYELVNPGFEYGNTTPTGWKSNTWSGSGTCTRDTTVSLSGSASARITVPSAGTVGLIPTRRLAVGQGVYTYSARIRTSGVGVKSAYIDIFFYDSSGTRIGSDNKAWATSGTHDWEQVGITLTTPATAAYAEFQIRLSNAGTAWFDDLTFTAPDGVTVPVMPTRREAYTEMLSASLDYWRRHFPHYSNQVMICAIGLYQANRGLRLLGSEAALSETKALTYVYQAVGLSPWLGREDAEGNPSRILGENYHVVTKAGLTRELGYVGSYGEVLDWLVMLYESITRGHDPQDPPTELRAQIIKIMKARGKFRIVDVDADGCRIAKTESVIGWRNEVYPGETAYASRTAWDSHPVMAAAVFADPDIVGWTQEMIGDGQFYRQLDLQVDNTTARVGLNALRLVSRDWDAFQALAARPATLPTDWDADDFVFTDEENGVVALKHGRELLFVSLYFRSRQAVNNYARVHHLTPTDQRSGTIRQHSAGLTGDTYTVPDWILWDYAINDPSATLPAGGFPPPGDPLHQALAGDVHRLAPIPPDVEDPALGSTAYGVEKLLVGRAPLYCCEYGDYLIAMNTSTDKVFTLPARQDFGEARDLVGGKTVGAGRCLRVGPLSTLVLHRGNGSSG
;
A
#
# COMPACT_ATOMS: atom_id res chain seq x y z
N MET A 1 -72.13 21.27 7.02
CA MET A 1 -72.43 20.22 6.02
C MET A 1 -71.49 19.06 6.30
N SER A 2 -71.89 17.81 6.02
CA SER A 2 -71.01 16.61 5.93
C SER A 2 -69.77 16.65 6.83
N SER A 3 -70.00 16.43 8.12
CA SER A 3 -69.10 16.78 9.22
C SER A 3 -68.21 15.61 9.70
N GLU A 4 -66.93 15.93 9.90
CA GLU A 4 -66.16 15.71 11.16
C GLU A 4 -65.71 14.25 11.48
N LEU A 5 -64.42 14.03 11.84
CA LEU A 5 -63.78 14.01 13.19
C LEU A 5 -64.33 12.93 14.15
N ASP A 6 -63.58 12.37 15.11
CA ASP A 6 -62.27 12.78 15.64
C ASP A 6 -61.33 11.59 16.00
N ARG A 7 -60.14 11.98 16.50
CA ARG A 7 -59.00 11.21 17.01
C ARG A 7 -59.25 10.48 18.36
N ARG A 8 -58.16 9.87 18.87
CA ARG A 8 -57.84 9.48 20.26
C ARG A 8 -58.58 8.24 20.79
N THR A 9 -57.89 7.17 21.21
CA THR A 9 -56.90 7.00 22.32
C THR A 9 -57.55 6.79 23.69
N VAL A 10 -57.70 5.51 24.07
CA VAL A 10 -57.72 5.00 25.46
C VAL A 10 -56.96 3.66 25.40
N LEU A 11 -55.65 3.59 25.72
CA LEU A 11 -55.02 3.54 27.05
C LEU A 11 -55.28 2.25 27.86
N GLN A 12 -54.23 1.43 27.97
CA GLN A 12 -53.84 0.60 29.14
C GLN A 12 -54.75 -0.62 29.48
N CYS A 13 -54.26 -1.71 30.10
CA CYS A 13 -52.94 -2.03 30.67
C CYS A 13 -52.66 -3.57 30.74
N VAL A 14 -51.39 -3.97 30.90
CA VAL A 14 -50.84 -5.13 31.69
C VAL A 14 -51.50 -6.53 31.57
N THR A 15 -50.86 -7.70 31.35
CA THR A 15 -49.55 -8.24 30.83
C THR A 15 -49.79 -9.79 30.62
N VAL A 16 -48.89 -10.77 30.38
CA VAL A 16 -47.41 -10.93 30.32
C VAL A 16 -47.02 -12.17 29.48
N ALA A 17 -45.78 -12.21 28.96
CA ALA A 17 -45.01 -13.38 28.47
C ALA A 17 -45.52 -14.21 27.25
N GLY A 18 -44.58 -14.81 26.50
CA GLY A 18 -44.86 -15.92 25.56
C GLY A 18 -44.62 -15.68 24.06
N ALA A 19 -43.67 -14.85 23.65
CA ALA A 19 -43.43 -14.57 22.22
C ALA A 19 -42.93 -15.81 21.44
N ALA A 20 -43.71 -16.23 20.42
CA ALA A 20 -43.31 -17.28 19.48
C ALA A 20 -42.46 -16.68 18.34
N VAL A 21 -41.33 -17.32 18.02
CA VAL A 21 -40.46 -16.90 16.90
C VAL A 21 -41.06 -17.38 15.59
N ALA A 22 -41.53 -16.45 14.76
CA ALA A 22 -42.01 -16.75 13.41
C ALA A 22 -40.83 -17.05 12.46
N GLY A 23 -40.58 -18.33 12.21
CA GLY A 23 -39.61 -18.76 11.20
C GLY A 23 -40.13 -18.50 9.79
N ILE A 24 -39.53 -17.55 9.07
CA ILE A 24 -39.88 -17.25 7.67
C ILE A 24 -39.34 -18.38 6.77
N GLY A 25 -40.25 -19.12 6.15
CA GLY A 25 -39.91 -20.20 5.20
C GLY A 25 -39.49 -19.68 3.82
N TRP A 26 -38.72 -20.49 3.10
CA TRP A 26 -38.23 -20.23 1.73
C TRP A 26 -39.36 -20.26 0.67
N TRP A 27 -40.24 -19.25 0.65
CA TRP A 27 -41.31 -19.13 -0.35
C TRP A 27 -41.31 -17.70 -0.92
N GLY A 28 -40.47 -17.47 -1.94
CA GLY A 28 -40.25 -16.13 -2.51
C GLY A 28 -39.38 -16.03 -3.76
N ALA A 29 -39.02 -17.16 -4.38
CA ALA A 29 -38.38 -17.22 -5.69
C ALA A 29 -38.80 -18.53 -6.38
N GLU A 30 -38.96 -18.52 -7.70
CA GLU A 30 -39.17 -19.75 -8.45
C GLU A 30 -37.89 -20.60 -8.40
N PRO A 31 -37.98 -21.91 -8.04
CA PRO A 31 -36.83 -22.77 -8.10
C PRO A 31 -36.51 -23.12 -9.55
N ALA A 32 -35.50 -22.44 -10.12
CA ALA A 32 -34.72 -23.04 -11.20
C ALA A 32 -34.29 -24.44 -10.74
N ALA A 33 -34.66 -25.48 -11.50
CA ALA A 33 -34.71 -26.84 -10.99
C ALA A 33 -33.34 -27.30 -10.48
N ALA A 34 -33.27 -27.67 -9.20
CA ALA A 34 -32.05 -28.21 -8.62
C ALA A 34 -31.74 -29.56 -9.27
N SER A 35 -30.75 -29.59 -10.16
CA SER A 35 -30.19 -30.80 -10.75
C SER A 35 -29.34 -31.54 -9.71
N SER A 36 -29.99 -32.17 -8.72
CA SER A 36 -29.37 -33.02 -7.69
C SER A 36 -28.84 -34.36 -8.24
N ASN A 37 -28.34 -34.36 -9.47
CA ASN A 37 -27.75 -35.48 -10.20
C ASN A 37 -26.28 -35.20 -10.54
N GLY A 38 -25.61 -34.34 -9.75
CA GLY A 38 -24.15 -34.21 -9.81
C GLY A 38 -23.51 -35.55 -9.42
N PRO A 39 -22.59 -36.12 -10.23
CA PRO A 39 -21.83 -37.29 -9.83
C PRO A 39 -21.01 -37.01 -8.57
N LYS A 40 -20.55 -38.05 -7.86
CA LYS A 40 -19.56 -37.85 -6.78
C LYS A 40 -18.28 -37.25 -7.37
N PRO A 41 -17.41 -36.60 -6.57
CA PRO A 41 -16.12 -36.11 -7.06
C PRO A 41 -15.27 -37.19 -7.76
N ALA A 42 -15.37 -38.45 -7.30
CA ALA A 42 -14.71 -39.61 -7.91
C ALA A 42 -15.35 -40.10 -9.23
N ASP A 43 -16.60 -39.71 -9.53
CA ASP A 43 -17.34 -40.12 -10.73
C ASP A 43 -17.30 -39.04 -11.85
N CYS A 44 -16.64 -37.90 -11.60
CA CYS A 44 -16.74 -36.69 -12.43
C CYS A 44 -15.49 -36.46 -13.31
N GLY A 45 -15.19 -37.43 -14.18
CA GLY A 45 -14.09 -37.35 -15.15
C GLY A 45 -14.26 -36.24 -16.20
N PRO A 46 -13.20 -35.90 -16.96
CA PRO A 46 -13.25 -34.86 -17.98
C PRO A 46 -14.18 -35.21 -19.15
N LEU A 47 -14.82 -34.19 -19.69
CA LEU A 47 -15.66 -34.22 -20.91
C LEU A 47 -14.79 -34.24 -22.18
N ASP A 48 -13.69 -33.49 -22.18
CA ASP A 48 -12.66 -33.48 -23.22
C ASP A 48 -11.28 -33.16 -22.61
N VAL A 49 -10.20 -33.56 -23.29
CA VAL A 49 -8.81 -33.31 -22.85
C VAL A 49 -7.93 -32.96 -24.05
N VAL A 50 -7.53 -31.69 -24.14
CA VAL A 50 -6.51 -31.22 -25.09
C VAL A 50 -5.13 -31.43 -24.46
N VAL A 51 -4.24 -32.12 -25.17
CA VAL A 51 -2.82 -32.29 -24.79
C VAL A 51 -1.97 -31.51 -25.78
N PHE A 52 -1.40 -30.40 -25.32
CA PHE A 52 -0.64 -29.51 -26.19
C PHE A 52 0.76 -30.06 -26.46
N GLY A 53 1.21 -29.94 -27.71
CA GLY A 53 2.41 -30.58 -28.22
C GLY A 53 2.25 -32.05 -28.61
N ASP A 54 1.08 -32.67 -28.40
CA ASP A 54 0.75 -33.98 -28.95
C ASP A 54 -0.07 -33.84 -30.24
N ALA A 55 0.54 -34.14 -31.38
CA ALA A 55 -0.08 -33.93 -32.69
C ALA A 55 -1.41 -34.67 -32.87
N HIS A 56 -1.60 -35.84 -32.23
CA HIS A 56 -2.85 -36.59 -32.35
C HIS A 56 -4.01 -35.92 -31.59
N SER A 57 -3.74 -35.44 -30.37
CA SER A 57 -4.70 -34.62 -29.61
C SER A 57 -5.00 -33.30 -30.32
N GLU A 58 -3.98 -32.63 -30.88
CA GLU A 58 -4.15 -31.35 -31.59
C GLU A 58 -4.99 -31.49 -32.86
N ASP A 59 -4.72 -32.52 -33.69
CA ASP A 59 -5.55 -32.84 -34.86
C ASP A 59 -7.00 -33.18 -34.47
N ALA A 60 -7.20 -33.95 -33.38
CA ALA A 60 -8.52 -34.37 -32.91
C ALA A 60 -9.40 -33.21 -32.39
N HIS A 61 -8.78 -32.11 -31.96
CA HIS A 61 -9.48 -30.88 -31.54
C HIS A 61 -9.46 -29.78 -32.62
N GLY A 62 -8.92 -30.04 -33.81
CA GLY A 62 -8.81 -29.07 -34.89
C GLY A 62 -8.00 -27.83 -34.51
N LEU A 63 -6.91 -28.03 -33.76
CA LEU A 63 -6.13 -26.96 -33.16
C LEU A 63 -5.38 -26.13 -34.21
N VAL A 64 -5.59 -24.82 -34.17
CA VAL A 64 -4.85 -23.81 -34.94
C VAL A 64 -3.98 -23.03 -33.97
N ALA A 65 -2.68 -22.98 -34.23
CA ALA A 65 -1.71 -22.27 -33.41
C ALA A 65 -1.08 -21.11 -34.20
N THR A 66 -1.01 -19.93 -33.61
CA THR A 66 -0.37 -18.72 -34.18
C THR A 66 0.71 -18.25 -33.23
N LEU A 67 1.91 -17.93 -33.75
CA LEU A 67 3.11 -17.58 -32.94
C LEU A 67 3.29 -18.54 -31.75
N SER A 68 3.46 -19.84 -32.01
CA SER A 68 3.54 -20.87 -30.96
C SER A 68 4.45 -22.02 -31.34
N ASP A 69 5.40 -22.31 -30.45
CA ASP A 69 6.30 -23.45 -30.54
C ASP A 69 5.84 -24.60 -29.64
N VAL A 70 6.16 -25.84 -30.05
CA VAL A 70 6.08 -27.03 -29.20
C VAL A 70 7.41 -27.21 -28.49
N VAL A 71 7.37 -27.35 -27.16
CA VAL A 71 8.56 -27.45 -26.30
C VAL A 71 8.52 -28.70 -25.43
N THR A 72 9.68 -29.12 -24.94
CA THR A 72 9.81 -30.10 -23.85
C THR A 72 10.01 -29.35 -22.54
N GLY A 73 9.05 -29.46 -21.63
CA GLY A 73 9.02 -28.71 -20.37
C GLY A 73 9.09 -29.59 -19.12
N GLY A 74 8.31 -29.23 -18.11
CA GLY A 74 8.24 -29.88 -16.79
C GLY A 74 8.12 -31.40 -16.87
N LEU A 75 8.98 -32.10 -16.14
CA LEU A 75 9.12 -33.57 -16.13
C LEU A 75 9.36 -34.20 -17.51
N GLY A 76 9.86 -33.44 -18.50
CA GLY A 76 10.06 -33.90 -19.87
C GLY A 76 8.76 -34.03 -20.69
N GLN A 77 7.65 -33.49 -20.21
CA GLN A 77 6.36 -33.52 -20.93
C GLN A 77 6.34 -32.47 -22.05
N THR A 78 5.62 -32.75 -23.14
CA THR A 78 5.37 -31.76 -24.20
C THR A 78 4.43 -30.67 -23.71
N ALA A 79 4.64 -29.46 -24.22
CA ALA A 79 3.77 -28.31 -24.02
C ALA A 79 3.81 -27.42 -25.26
N ARG A 80 2.89 -26.45 -25.33
CA ARG A 80 3.04 -25.28 -26.20
C ARG A 80 3.41 -24.05 -25.39
N VAL A 81 4.25 -23.20 -25.99
CA VAL A 81 4.41 -21.80 -25.56
C VAL A 81 3.78 -20.89 -26.60
N LEU A 82 3.37 -19.70 -26.18
CA LEU A 82 2.90 -18.62 -27.04
C LEU A 82 3.96 -17.52 -27.07
N ASN A 83 4.38 -17.13 -28.27
CA ASN A 83 5.49 -16.23 -28.51
C ASN A 83 5.02 -14.78 -28.72
N PRO A 84 5.88 -13.78 -28.46
CA PRO A 84 5.63 -12.41 -28.88
C PRO A 84 5.67 -12.27 -30.41
N SER A 85 5.11 -11.17 -30.90
CA SER A 85 5.20 -10.70 -32.28
C SER A 85 6.59 -10.10 -32.60
N ASP A 86 6.88 -9.90 -33.89
CA ASP A 86 8.04 -9.13 -34.38
C ASP A 86 7.57 -8.03 -35.36
N PRO A 87 7.68 -6.73 -35.01
CA PRO A 87 8.06 -6.22 -33.69
C PRO A 87 7.05 -6.60 -32.61
N ALA A 88 7.50 -6.63 -31.36
CA ALA A 88 6.67 -6.94 -30.19
C ALA A 88 5.47 -5.98 -30.05
N SER A 89 4.37 -6.50 -29.49
CA SER A 89 3.12 -5.78 -29.24
C SER A 89 2.41 -6.33 -28.00
N TYR A 90 1.37 -5.65 -27.51
CA TYR A 90 0.52 -6.14 -26.41
C TYR A 90 0.03 -7.59 -26.62
N TRP A 91 -0.38 -7.98 -27.83
CA TRP A 91 -0.77 -9.36 -28.14
C TRP A 91 0.42 -10.20 -28.61
N GLY A 92 0.51 -11.43 -28.08
CA GLY A 92 1.35 -12.51 -28.60
C GLY A 92 0.52 -13.57 -29.34
N GLY A 93 0.99 -14.81 -29.30
CA GLY A 93 0.36 -15.95 -29.95
C GLY A 93 -1.00 -16.40 -29.40
N THR A 94 -1.62 -17.31 -30.15
CA THR A 94 -2.94 -17.93 -29.86
C THR A 94 -2.95 -19.44 -30.10
N LEU A 95 -3.76 -20.16 -29.33
CA LEU A 95 -4.17 -21.56 -29.55
C LEU A 95 -5.70 -21.62 -29.66
N SER A 96 -6.24 -22.06 -30.80
CA SER A 96 -7.68 -22.05 -31.09
C SER A 96 -8.19 -23.45 -31.47
N PHE A 97 -9.13 -24.03 -30.72
CA PHE A 97 -9.48 -25.47 -30.78
C PHE A 97 -10.90 -25.79 -30.26
N ASP A 98 -11.49 -26.90 -30.72
CA ASP A 98 -12.88 -27.30 -30.41
C ASP A 98 -12.98 -28.39 -29.32
N VAL A 99 -13.48 -28.04 -28.13
CA VAL A 99 -13.67 -28.96 -26.98
C VAL A 99 -15.13 -29.31 -26.72
N ALA A 100 -15.38 -30.49 -26.17
CA ALA A 100 -16.69 -30.92 -25.68
C ALA A 100 -17.12 -30.14 -24.41
N VAL A 101 -18.42 -29.89 -24.30
CA VAL A 101 -19.05 -29.14 -23.20
C VAL A 101 -20.30 -29.87 -22.70
N ALA A 102 -20.72 -29.56 -21.47
CA ALA A 102 -21.95 -30.07 -20.91
C ALA A 102 -23.17 -29.39 -21.54
N ASN A 103 -24.13 -30.19 -22.01
CA ASN A 103 -25.41 -29.72 -22.52
C ASN A 103 -26.38 -29.39 -21.36
N GLY A 104 -26.01 -28.40 -20.54
CA GLY A 104 -26.75 -27.93 -19.36
C GLY A 104 -25.86 -27.81 -18.12
N GLY A 105 -26.03 -26.71 -17.38
CA GLY A 105 -25.20 -26.32 -16.24
C GLY A 105 -23.81 -25.79 -16.64
N THR A 106 -23.04 -25.35 -15.64
CA THR A 106 -21.70 -24.79 -15.86
C THR A 106 -20.73 -25.88 -16.33
N THR A 107 -20.15 -25.66 -17.52
CA THR A 107 -18.91 -26.33 -17.91
C THR A 107 -17.74 -25.53 -17.37
N TYR A 108 -16.83 -26.18 -16.67
CA TYR A 108 -15.55 -25.64 -16.23
C TYR A 108 -14.45 -25.97 -17.24
N VAL A 109 -13.45 -25.11 -17.28
CA VAL A 109 -12.18 -25.28 -17.99
C VAL A 109 -11.06 -25.28 -16.97
N THR A 110 -10.24 -26.34 -16.93
CA THR A 110 -9.03 -26.39 -16.11
C THR A 110 -7.78 -26.55 -16.97
N VAL A 111 -6.90 -25.55 -16.90
CA VAL A 111 -5.55 -25.60 -17.50
C VAL A 111 -4.54 -26.21 -16.52
N ARG A 112 -3.60 -27.01 -17.04
CA ARG A 112 -2.46 -27.57 -16.30
C ARG A 112 -1.17 -26.91 -16.78
N LEU A 113 -0.45 -26.29 -15.83
CA LEU A 113 0.69 -25.41 -16.06
C LEU A 113 1.86 -25.79 -15.15
N TRP A 114 3.10 -25.51 -15.56
CA TRP A 114 4.30 -25.77 -14.74
C TRP A 114 4.62 -24.57 -13.83
N GLY A 115 5.16 -24.85 -12.65
CA GLY A 115 5.32 -23.87 -11.57
C GLY A 115 6.66 -23.15 -11.49
N ASP A 116 7.66 -23.54 -12.30
CA ASP A 116 9.02 -22.96 -12.25
C ASP A 116 9.21 -21.72 -13.13
N GLU A 117 8.38 -21.47 -14.14
CA GLU A 117 8.53 -20.28 -14.97
C GLU A 117 8.12 -19.02 -14.17
N TYR A 118 9.00 -18.02 -14.07
CA TYR A 118 8.75 -16.71 -13.44
C TYR A 118 9.50 -15.61 -14.19
N ASP A 119 9.22 -14.34 -13.91
CA ASP A 119 9.97 -13.20 -14.46
C ASP A 119 11.23 -12.89 -13.61
N PRO A 120 12.46 -13.15 -14.09
CA PRO A 120 13.69 -12.91 -13.33
C PRO A 120 14.16 -11.44 -13.34
N THR A 121 13.44 -10.53 -14.02
CA THR A 121 13.90 -9.12 -14.19
C THR A 121 13.70 -8.24 -12.96
N SER A 122 13.05 -8.73 -11.91
CA SER A 122 12.83 -8.04 -10.63
C SER A 122 12.75 -9.05 -9.48
N THR A 123 13.17 -8.65 -8.28
CA THR A 123 12.94 -9.40 -7.02
C THR A 123 11.69 -8.95 -6.27
N LYS A 124 10.96 -7.96 -6.80
CA LYS A 124 9.76 -7.35 -6.20
C LYS A 124 8.52 -7.83 -6.94
N ALA A 125 7.55 -8.33 -6.17
CA ALA A 125 6.19 -8.64 -6.58
C ALA A 125 5.60 -7.54 -7.47
N GLY A 126 5.02 -7.89 -8.63
CA GLY A 126 4.49 -6.93 -9.58
C GLY A 126 5.52 -5.92 -10.12
N GLY A 127 6.82 -6.17 -9.97
CA GLY A 127 7.91 -5.29 -10.42
C GLY A 127 8.56 -5.71 -11.73
N GLY A 128 8.10 -6.80 -12.35
CA GLY A 128 8.69 -7.40 -13.54
C GLY A 128 8.43 -6.63 -14.84
N THR A 129 9.28 -6.89 -15.83
CA THR A 129 9.29 -6.29 -17.18
C THR A 129 9.08 -7.30 -18.32
N ALA A 130 9.08 -8.60 -18.00
CA ALA A 130 8.75 -9.72 -18.88
C ALA A 130 7.44 -10.45 -18.45
N MET A 131 6.69 -9.86 -17.52
CA MET A 131 5.37 -10.34 -17.11
C MET A 131 4.39 -10.36 -18.30
N TRP A 132 3.64 -11.45 -18.43
CA TRP A 132 2.56 -11.64 -19.40
C TRP A 132 1.34 -12.28 -18.71
N ARG A 133 0.21 -12.32 -19.41
CA ARG A 133 -1.04 -12.96 -18.98
C ARG A 133 -1.55 -13.92 -20.06
N LEU A 134 -2.31 -14.94 -19.66
CA LEU A 134 -3.01 -15.87 -20.58
C LEU A 134 -4.53 -15.66 -20.45
N GLN A 135 -5.17 -15.14 -21.49
CA GLN A 135 -6.61 -14.88 -21.52
C GLN A 135 -7.35 -15.99 -22.27
N LEU A 136 -8.50 -16.42 -21.73
CA LEU A 136 -9.42 -17.37 -22.35
C LEU A 136 -10.50 -16.64 -23.16
N PHE A 137 -10.83 -17.18 -24.32
CA PHE A 137 -11.96 -16.79 -25.15
C PHE A 137 -12.83 -18.03 -25.46
N CYS A 138 -14.13 -17.83 -25.64
CA CYS A 138 -15.11 -18.84 -26.00
C CYS A 138 -16.04 -18.26 -27.08
N GLU A 139 -16.12 -18.91 -28.25
CA GLU A 139 -16.89 -18.44 -29.41
C GLU A 139 -16.52 -17.00 -29.85
N GLY A 140 -15.26 -16.61 -29.66
CA GLY A 140 -14.75 -15.26 -29.94
C GLY A 140 -14.99 -14.22 -28.83
N LEU A 141 -15.73 -14.56 -27.77
CA LEU A 141 -15.98 -13.67 -26.62
C LEU A 141 -15.00 -13.93 -25.49
N GLN A 142 -14.52 -12.88 -24.83
CA GLN A 142 -13.55 -12.97 -23.75
C GLN A 142 -14.18 -13.55 -22.48
N VAL A 143 -13.64 -14.64 -21.94
CA VAL A 143 -14.13 -15.27 -20.71
C VAL A 143 -13.47 -14.60 -19.50
N GLY A 144 -14.21 -13.72 -18.82
CA GLY A 144 -13.66 -12.93 -17.73
C GLY A 144 -12.98 -11.65 -18.21
N HIS A 145 -12.25 -10.99 -17.32
CA HIS A 145 -11.65 -9.69 -17.59
C HIS A 145 -10.12 -9.79 -17.61
N GLU A 146 -9.46 -8.97 -18.41
CA GLU A 146 -8.00 -8.98 -18.54
C GLU A 146 -7.32 -8.64 -17.21
N ASP A 147 -7.97 -7.83 -16.37
CA ASP A 147 -7.60 -7.52 -14.99
C ASP A 147 -8.82 -7.21 -14.12
N GLU A 148 -8.68 -7.39 -12.79
CA GLU A 148 -9.62 -6.98 -11.74
C GLU A 148 -11.10 -7.44 -11.87
N GLY A 149 -11.36 -8.47 -12.68
CA GLY A 149 -12.70 -9.06 -12.87
C GLY A 149 -13.02 -10.23 -11.93
N ALA A 150 -14.30 -10.58 -11.80
CA ALA A 150 -14.76 -11.72 -10.99
C ALA A 150 -14.29 -13.09 -11.53
N VAL A 151 -14.11 -13.18 -12.85
CA VAL A 151 -13.41 -14.29 -13.54
C VAL A 151 -12.12 -13.69 -14.09
N ASP A 152 -10.98 -14.25 -13.66
CA ASP A 152 -9.62 -13.84 -14.05
C ASP A 152 -9.17 -14.49 -15.37
N CYS A 153 -8.00 -14.05 -15.84
CA CYS A 153 -7.14 -14.78 -16.77
C CYS A 153 -6.91 -16.25 -16.34
N LEU A 154 -6.56 -17.12 -17.30
CA LEU A 154 -6.09 -18.48 -17.04
C LEU A 154 -4.79 -18.48 -16.24
N ASP A 155 -3.94 -17.48 -16.47
CA ASP A 155 -2.64 -17.34 -15.82
C ASP A 155 -2.13 -15.89 -15.85
N ILE A 156 -1.30 -15.55 -14.87
CA ILE A 156 -0.60 -14.26 -14.74
C ILE A 156 0.82 -14.58 -14.26
N LEU A 157 1.84 -14.11 -14.99
CA LEU A 157 3.24 -14.28 -14.58
C LEU A 157 3.66 -13.19 -13.59
N ASP A 158 4.33 -13.58 -12.51
CA ASP A 158 5.05 -12.66 -11.63
C ASP A 158 6.52 -13.10 -11.42
N THR A 159 7.22 -12.34 -10.60
CA THR A 159 8.65 -12.37 -10.25
C THR A 159 9.07 -13.50 -9.30
N SER A 160 8.24 -14.52 -9.15
CA SER A 160 8.56 -15.69 -8.30
C SER A 160 7.86 -16.94 -8.81
N PRO A 161 8.51 -18.12 -8.74
CA PRO A 161 7.91 -19.37 -9.15
C PRO A 161 6.74 -19.72 -8.21
N ARG A 162 5.67 -20.23 -8.82
CA ARG A 162 4.36 -20.41 -8.19
C ARG A 162 4.28 -21.71 -7.40
N ALA A 163 4.78 -22.80 -7.98
CA ALA A 163 4.78 -24.14 -7.39
C ALA A 163 6.08 -24.87 -7.81
N PRO A 164 7.24 -24.54 -7.21
CA PRO A 164 8.54 -24.88 -7.79
C PRO A 164 8.77 -26.39 -7.89
N GLY A 165 9.13 -26.90 -9.06
CA GLY A 165 9.28 -28.33 -9.35
C GLY A 165 7.97 -29.12 -9.45
N ARG A 166 6.81 -28.45 -9.54
CA ARG A 166 5.46 -29.06 -9.62
C ARG A 166 4.58 -28.43 -10.70
N PHE A 167 3.54 -29.18 -11.07
CA PHE A 167 2.40 -28.65 -11.81
C PHE A 167 1.41 -27.95 -10.88
N PHE A 168 0.73 -26.95 -11.41
CA PHE A 168 -0.45 -26.34 -10.79
C PHE A 168 -1.61 -26.27 -11.78
N PHE A 169 -2.80 -26.02 -11.24
CA PHE A 169 -4.06 -25.98 -11.98
C PHE A 169 -4.78 -24.63 -11.78
N HIS A 170 -5.34 -24.10 -12.86
CA HIS A 170 -6.32 -22.99 -12.78
C HIS A 170 -7.65 -23.36 -13.43
N THR A 171 -8.74 -23.20 -12.69
CA THR A 171 -10.11 -23.54 -13.09
C THR A 171 -10.95 -22.28 -13.30
N LEU A 172 -11.55 -22.13 -14.48
CA LEU A 172 -12.49 -21.04 -14.81
C LEU A 172 -13.86 -21.61 -15.22
N PRO A 173 -14.97 -20.88 -15.00
CA PRO A 173 -16.30 -21.27 -15.45
C PRO A 173 -16.60 -20.69 -16.83
N LEU A 174 -17.09 -21.52 -17.78
CA LEU A 174 -17.66 -20.99 -19.02
C LEU A 174 -19.05 -20.39 -18.73
N PRO A 175 -19.42 -19.25 -19.33
CA PRO A 175 -20.76 -18.70 -19.22
C PRO A 175 -21.79 -19.65 -19.86
N GLU A 176 -22.80 -20.06 -19.08
CA GLU A 176 -23.71 -21.16 -19.44
C GLU A 176 -24.47 -20.88 -20.75
N LYS A 177 -24.81 -19.62 -21.02
CA LYS A 177 -25.44 -19.15 -22.28
C LYS A 177 -24.60 -19.40 -23.54
N LEU A 178 -23.31 -19.70 -23.42
CA LEU A 178 -22.43 -20.06 -24.54
C LEU A 178 -22.28 -21.57 -24.75
N THR A 179 -22.65 -22.40 -23.76
CA THR A 179 -22.56 -23.86 -23.80
C THR A 179 -23.92 -24.57 -23.85
N GLU A 180 -24.99 -23.92 -23.40
CA GLU A 180 -26.35 -24.46 -23.41
C GLU A 180 -26.79 -24.87 -24.84
N GLY A 181 -27.42 -26.04 -24.96
CA GLY A 181 -27.86 -26.61 -26.24
C GLY A 181 -26.73 -27.19 -27.10
N LYS A 182 -25.46 -26.96 -26.76
CA LYS A 182 -24.29 -27.40 -27.55
C LYS A 182 -23.70 -28.71 -27.04
N LYS A 183 -22.82 -29.27 -27.87
CA LYS A 183 -21.97 -30.44 -27.54
C LYS A 183 -20.47 -30.14 -27.59
N LYS A 184 -20.06 -29.17 -28.43
CA LYS A 184 -18.72 -28.59 -28.46
C LYS A 184 -18.83 -27.06 -28.52
N VAL A 185 -17.77 -26.36 -28.11
CA VAL A 185 -17.53 -24.93 -28.37
C VAL A 185 -16.12 -24.73 -28.90
N ARG A 186 -15.92 -23.66 -29.67
CA ARG A 186 -14.58 -23.17 -30.01
C ARG A 186 -14.02 -22.36 -28.85
N LEU A 187 -12.90 -22.81 -28.27
CA LEU A 187 -12.10 -22.01 -27.33
C LEU A 187 -10.88 -21.41 -28.03
N GLU A 188 -10.38 -20.31 -27.48
CA GLU A 188 -9.06 -19.79 -27.78
C GLU A 188 -8.33 -19.39 -26.49
N ILE A 189 -7.06 -19.78 -26.37
CA ILE A 189 -6.12 -19.20 -25.40
C ILE A 189 -5.26 -18.19 -26.14
N ARG A 190 -5.20 -16.95 -25.63
CA ARG A 190 -4.39 -15.87 -26.19
C ARG A 190 -3.41 -15.37 -25.14
N SER A 191 -2.17 -15.15 -25.55
CA SER A 191 -1.14 -14.52 -24.71
C SER A 191 -1.12 -13.01 -24.92
N MET A 192 -0.90 -12.27 -23.83
CA MET A 192 -0.81 -10.82 -23.84
C MET A 192 0.23 -10.33 -22.84
N GLY A 193 0.78 -9.13 -23.08
CA GLY A 193 1.77 -8.51 -22.23
C GLY A 193 1.20 -8.06 -20.88
N ARG A 194 2.05 -7.41 -20.09
CA ARG A 194 1.68 -6.93 -18.76
C ARG A 194 0.54 -5.89 -18.82
N ILE A 195 -0.38 -5.99 -17.85
CA ILE A 195 -1.26 -4.88 -17.44
C ILE A 195 -0.68 -4.21 -16.18
N TRP A 196 -0.86 -2.89 -16.05
CA TRP A 196 -0.61 -2.14 -14.81
C TRP A 196 -1.85 -1.29 -14.46
N SER A 197 -2.62 -1.74 -13.46
CA SER A 197 -3.96 -1.24 -13.08
C SER A 197 -4.00 0.20 -12.52
N TYR A 198 -2.89 0.93 -12.57
CA TYR A 198 -2.78 2.36 -12.24
C TYR A 198 -2.40 3.20 -13.48
N GLY A 199 -2.42 2.60 -14.66
CA GLY A 199 -2.02 3.19 -15.94
C GLY A 199 -3.01 4.22 -16.45
N GLN A 200 -2.86 5.48 -16.02
CA GLN A 200 -3.68 6.66 -16.40
C GLN A 200 -3.75 7.00 -17.92
N THR A 201 -3.19 6.16 -18.79
CA THR A 201 -3.26 6.23 -20.26
C THR A 201 -3.11 4.82 -20.82
N GLN A 202 -3.73 4.51 -21.97
CA GLN A 202 -3.63 3.20 -22.65
C GLN A 202 -2.18 2.65 -22.72
N ALA A 203 -1.20 3.46 -23.12
CA ALA A 203 0.22 3.08 -23.22
C ALA A 203 1.00 3.04 -21.88
N LYS A 204 0.32 3.22 -20.75
CA LYS A 204 0.81 2.91 -19.40
C LYS A 204 0.10 1.70 -18.81
N LEU A 205 -1.15 1.47 -19.22
CA LEU A 205 -1.96 0.35 -18.79
C LEU A 205 -1.48 -0.94 -19.46
N TYR A 206 -1.31 -0.94 -20.78
CA TYR A 206 -0.93 -2.10 -21.59
C TYR A 206 0.54 -2.03 -22.00
N TYR A 207 1.32 -3.07 -21.68
CA TYR A 207 2.72 -3.25 -22.07
C TYR A 207 2.85 -4.30 -23.16
N ASP A 208 3.85 -4.18 -24.02
CA ASP A 208 4.13 -5.20 -25.04
C ASP A 208 4.60 -6.52 -24.42
N MET A 209 4.19 -7.65 -25.01
CA MET A 209 4.71 -8.97 -24.67
C MET A 209 6.13 -9.11 -25.25
N THR A 210 7.13 -9.31 -24.39
CA THR A 210 8.56 -9.32 -24.79
C THR A 210 9.22 -10.69 -24.70
N THR A 211 8.57 -11.67 -24.07
CA THR A 211 9.03 -13.06 -23.89
C THR A 211 7.90 -14.04 -24.17
N ALA A 212 8.23 -15.32 -24.39
CA ALA A 212 7.24 -16.36 -24.54
C ALA A 212 6.48 -16.66 -23.22
N SER A 213 5.26 -17.20 -23.34
CA SER A 213 4.47 -17.69 -22.20
C SER A 213 5.14 -18.89 -21.51
N ARG A 214 4.70 -19.22 -20.28
CA ARG A 214 5.01 -20.53 -19.69
C ARG A 214 4.42 -21.66 -20.52
N GLY A 215 4.89 -22.89 -20.28
CA GLY A 215 4.36 -24.08 -20.95
C GLY A 215 2.88 -24.29 -20.63
N ILE A 216 2.05 -24.37 -21.67
CA ILE A 216 0.66 -24.81 -21.61
C ILE A 216 0.67 -26.31 -21.96
N TYR A 217 0.36 -27.18 -21.00
CA TYR A 217 0.53 -28.64 -21.17
C TYR A 217 -0.80 -29.33 -21.50
N ARG A 218 -1.86 -29.01 -20.76
CA ARG A 218 -3.20 -29.57 -20.97
C ARG A 218 -4.31 -28.59 -20.67
N LEU A 219 -5.45 -28.77 -21.33
CA LEU A 219 -6.72 -28.16 -20.97
C LEU A 219 -7.80 -29.24 -20.89
N HIS A 220 -8.58 -29.21 -19.83
CA HIS A 220 -9.66 -30.17 -19.55
C HIS A 220 -11.00 -29.42 -19.47
N THR A 221 -12.08 -29.99 -20.00
CA THR A 221 -13.44 -29.54 -19.70
C THR A 221 -14.14 -30.52 -18.76
N HIS A 222 -14.96 -30.04 -17.81
CA HIS A 222 -15.64 -30.88 -16.81
C HIS A 222 -16.84 -30.14 -16.17
N THR A 223 -17.67 -30.85 -15.39
CA THR A 223 -18.85 -30.25 -14.69
C THR A 223 -18.65 -30.07 -13.18
N SER A 224 -17.66 -30.74 -12.57
CA SER A 224 -17.28 -30.51 -11.17
C SER A 224 -16.52 -29.18 -11.01
N PRO A 225 -16.76 -28.37 -9.97
CA PRO A 225 -15.91 -27.22 -9.64
C PRO A 225 -14.51 -27.64 -9.16
N TYR A 226 -14.35 -28.89 -8.71
CA TYR A 226 -13.07 -29.48 -8.31
C TYR A 226 -12.56 -30.43 -9.40
N PHE A 227 -11.40 -30.11 -9.99
CA PHE A 227 -10.77 -30.98 -10.99
C PHE A 227 -9.89 -32.04 -10.33
N VAL A 228 -10.19 -33.31 -10.64
CA VAL A 228 -9.40 -34.48 -10.25
C VAL A 228 -8.57 -34.93 -11.45
N THR A 229 -7.25 -34.98 -11.27
CA THR A 229 -6.30 -35.53 -12.25
C THR A 229 -6.46 -37.04 -12.36
N ALA A 230 -6.23 -37.61 -13.54
CA ALA A 230 -6.27 -39.06 -13.73
C ALA A 230 -5.15 -39.77 -12.92
N ASP A 231 -5.44 -40.97 -12.42
CA ASP A 231 -4.48 -41.78 -11.65
C ASP A 231 -3.16 -41.95 -12.40
N GLY A 232 -2.05 -41.61 -11.74
CA GLY A 232 -0.70 -41.71 -12.30
C GLY A 232 -0.26 -40.54 -13.18
N GLU A 233 -1.08 -39.49 -13.37
CA GLU A 233 -0.59 -38.25 -14.00
C GLU A 233 0.45 -37.56 -13.11
N ALA A 234 1.68 -37.40 -13.62
CA ALA A 234 2.80 -36.94 -12.82
C ALA A 234 2.74 -35.43 -12.53
N GLN A 235 2.48 -35.08 -11.27
CA GLN A 235 2.41 -33.69 -10.78
C GLN A 235 3.76 -33.07 -10.40
N GLY A 236 4.80 -33.90 -10.27
CA GLY A 236 6.10 -33.50 -9.69
C GLY A 236 6.20 -33.93 -8.22
N PRO A 237 7.43 -34.05 -7.69
CA PRO A 237 7.62 -34.42 -6.29
C PRO A 237 7.23 -33.27 -5.36
N ALA A 238 6.84 -33.62 -4.13
CA ALA A 238 6.83 -32.65 -3.04
C ALA A 238 8.25 -32.09 -2.83
N PRO A 239 8.41 -30.78 -2.55
CA PRO A 239 9.72 -30.16 -2.50
C PRO A 239 10.43 -30.54 -1.20
N VAL A 240 11.66 -31.04 -1.30
CA VAL A 240 12.52 -31.20 -0.12
C VAL A 240 13.21 -29.87 0.12
N ALA A 241 12.61 -29.05 0.98
CA ALA A 241 13.12 -27.72 1.29
C ALA A 241 14.51 -27.76 1.94
N VAL A 242 15.40 -26.88 1.50
CA VAL A 242 16.73 -26.69 2.10
C VAL A 242 16.79 -25.42 2.95
N PRO A 243 17.65 -25.34 3.98
CA PRO A 243 17.90 -24.08 4.69
C PRO A 243 18.64 -23.07 3.79
N ARG A 244 18.24 -21.80 3.81
CA ARG A 244 18.98 -20.75 3.09
C ARG A 244 20.30 -20.45 3.79
N THR A 245 21.42 -20.64 3.09
CA THR A 245 22.77 -20.33 3.59
C THR A 245 23.37 -19.06 3.00
N SER A 246 22.69 -18.42 2.05
CA SER A 246 23.14 -17.18 1.39
C SER A 246 21.93 -16.38 0.85
N PRO A 247 21.93 -15.04 0.94
CA PRO A 247 22.96 -14.20 1.55
C PRO A 247 22.95 -14.26 3.10
N GLY A 248 24.01 -13.76 3.73
CA GLY A 248 24.27 -13.85 5.17
C GLY A 248 24.42 -12.50 5.87
N ALA A 249 25.15 -12.51 6.99
CA ALA A 249 25.32 -11.36 7.89
C ALA A 249 25.94 -10.11 7.22
N GLU A 250 26.65 -10.28 6.11
CA GLU A 250 27.19 -9.19 5.28
C GLU A 250 26.11 -8.22 4.80
N VAL A 251 24.86 -8.66 4.61
CA VAL A 251 23.74 -7.78 4.24
C VAL A 251 23.38 -6.83 5.38
N MET A 252 23.40 -7.31 6.62
CA MET A 252 23.17 -6.47 7.80
C MET A 252 24.30 -5.43 7.96
N ASP A 253 25.54 -5.78 7.62
CA ASP A 253 26.65 -4.81 7.62
C ASP A 253 26.59 -3.83 6.44
N ALA A 254 26.01 -4.22 5.30
CA ALA A 254 25.64 -3.29 4.22
C ALA A 254 24.56 -2.30 4.67
N VAL A 255 23.49 -2.76 5.35
CA VAL A 255 22.44 -1.88 5.91
C VAL A 255 23.03 -0.90 6.94
N LYS A 256 23.86 -1.36 7.89
CA LYS A 256 24.56 -0.47 8.85
C LYS A 256 25.43 0.57 8.14
N SER A 257 26.17 0.15 7.11
CA SER A 257 27.03 1.04 6.32
C SER A 257 26.23 2.10 5.57
N ARG A 258 25.10 1.70 4.98
CA ARG A 258 24.14 2.60 4.34
C ARG A 258 23.55 3.61 5.34
N VAL A 259 23.07 3.16 6.50
CA VAL A 259 22.51 4.04 7.53
C VAL A 259 23.54 5.07 7.99
N ARG A 260 24.80 4.68 8.24
CA ARG A 260 25.88 5.63 8.56
C ARG A 260 26.11 6.65 7.43
N SER A 261 26.08 6.19 6.17
CA SER A 261 26.16 7.05 4.99
C SER A 261 25.02 8.08 4.97
N ASP A 262 23.79 7.63 5.15
CA ASP A 262 22.60 8.47 5.00
C ASP A 262 22.48 9.47 6.16
N GLN A 263 22.78 9.05 7.39
CA GLN A 263 22.93 9.95 8.54
C GLN A 263 24.03 11.01 8.34
N THR A 264 25.17 10.63 7.74
CA THR A 264 26.24 11.60 7.40
C THR A 264 25.76 12.62 6.37
N LYS A 265 25.01 12.19 5.34
CA LYS A 265 24.44 13.08 4.31
C LYS A 265 23.40 14.04 4.89
N LEU A 266 22.53 13.57 5.79
CA LEU A 266 21.49 14.38 6.44
C LEU A 266 22.11 15.45 7.35
N LEU A 267 23.06 15.06 8.21
CA LEU A 267 23.79 15.99 9.09
C LEU A 267 24.56 17.07 8.32
N ASN A 268 25.13 16.72 7.16
CA ASN A 268 25.91 17.62 6.32
C ASN A 268 25.11 18.19 5.13
N HIS A 269 23.77 18.17 5.20
CA HIS A 269 22.95 18.59 4.07
C HIS A 269 23.04 20.11 3.84
N ASN A 270 23.55 20.53 2.69
CA ASN A 270 23.81 21.95 2.39
C ASN A 270 22.55 22.85 2.35
N ASN A 271 21.35 22.26 2.35
CA ASN A 271 20.06 22.98 2.36
C ASN A 271 19.02 22.21 3.19
N PRO A 272 19.04 22.26 4.54
CA PRO A 272 18.10 21.48 5.37
C PRO A 272 16.62 21.79 5.10
N TRP A 273 16.35 23.03 4.68
CA TRP A 273 15.10 23.56 4.10
C TRP A 273 14.33 22.63 3.15
N SER A 274 15.03 21.79 2.39
CA SER A 274 14.43 20.88 1.40
C SER A 274 14.47 19.41 1.79
N LEU A 275 14.61 19.09 3.09
CA LEU A 275 14.48 17.72 3.57
C LEU A 275 13.00 17.30 3.61
N ASP A 276 12.69 16.13 3.05
CA ASP A 276 11.38 15.51 3.20
C ASP A 276 11.10 15.08 4.65
N ALA A 277 9.87 14.70 4.98
CA ALA A 277 9.48 14.40 6.36
C ALA A 277 10.02 13.07 6.87
N TRP A 278 10.41 12.17 5.98
CA TRP A 278 11.14 10.95 6.32
C TRP A 278 12.62 11.27 6.58
N ALA A 279 13.19 12.22 5.83
CA ALA A 279 14.55 12.71 5.98
C ALA A 279 14.75 13.50 7.27
N PHE A 280 13.88 14.47 7.60
CA PHE A 280 14.00 15.20 8.87
C PHE A 280 13.66 14.31 10.07
N GLN A 281 12.73 13.35 9.95
CA GLN A 281 12.53 12.34 10.99
C GLN A 281 13.73 11.40 11.15
N SER A 282 14.40 11.00 10.06
CA SER A 282 15.60 10.17 10.13
C SER A 282 16.75 10.92 10.81
N LEU A 283 16.88 12.24 10.60
CA LEU A 283 17.83 13.08 11.33
C LEU A 283 17.44 13.22 12.82
N ALA A 284 16.15 13.29 13.15
CA ALA A 284 15.64 13.35 14.54
C ALA A 284 15.83 12.03 15.32
N GLU A 285 15.39 10.87 14.78
CA GLU A 285 15.68 9.55 15.39
C GLU A 285 17.21 9.28 15.40
N GLY A 286 17.96 9.91 14.49
CA GLY A 286 19.43 9.92 14.46
C GLY A 286 20.11 10.69 15.59
N TYR A 287 19.65 11.91 15.89
CA TYR A 287 20.15 12.74 17.00
C TYR A 287 20.05 12.03 18.37
N LEU A 288 19.04 11.16 18.52
CA LEU A 288 18.78 10.38 19.74
C LEU A 288 19.61 9.08 19.84
N TRP A 289 20.24 8.61 18.76
CA TRP A 289 20.91 7.30 18.72
C TRP A 289 22.43 7.41 18.64
N SER A 290 23.14 6.86 19.63
CA SER A 290 24.61 6.94 19.77
C SER A 290 25.43 6.24 18.69
N GLY A 291 24.79 5.45 17.81
CA GLY A 291 25.43 4.92 16.59
C GLY A 291 25.44 5.89 15.41
N SER A 292 24.74 7.03 15.49
CA SER A 292 24.67 8.02 14.42
C SER A 292 25.78 9.08 14.52
N PRO A 293 26.37 9.52 13.39
CA PRO A 293 27.14 10.76 13.31
C PRO A 293 26.38 12.00 13.78
N ALA A 294 25.04 11.98 13.76
CA ALA A 294 24.18 13.09 14.19
C ALA A 294 23.93 13.13 15.72
N TYR A 295 24.40 12.13 16.47
CA TYR A 295 24.10 12.00 17.90
C TYR A 295 24.51 13.23 18.71
N GLN A 296 23.54 13.83 19.39
CA GLN A 296 23.71 15.03 20.22
C GLN A 296 24.48 16.17 19.50
N GLN A 297 24.32 16.31 18.19
CA GLN A 297 24.89 17.41 17.41
C GLN A 297 23.87 18.54 17.23
N ASP A 298 24.21 19.76 17.67
CA ASP A 298 23.35 20.95 17.49
C ASP A 298 22.98 21.19 16.02
N ALA A 299 23.90 20.87 15.10
CA ALA A 299 23.68 20.94 13.66
C ALA A 299 22.55 20.01 13.15
N ALA A 300 22.32 18.87 13.82
CA ALA A 300 21.19 18.00 13.50
C ALA A 300 19.87 18.60 13.99
N LEU A 301 19.83 19.11 15.22
CA LEU A 301 18.66 19.79 15.79
C LEU A 301 18.25 21.01 14.95
N GLY A 302 19.21 21.89 14.63
CA GLY A 302 18.99 23.04 13.75
C GLY A 302 18.62 22.63 12.32
N GLY A 303 19.17 21.51 11.81
CA GLY A 303 18.80 20.96 10.51
C GLY A 303 17.35 20.46 10.45
N VAL A 304 16.86 19.81 11.52
CA VAL A 304 15.46 19.40 11.65
C VAL A 304 14.53 20.62 11.72
N LEU A 305 14.86 21.62 12.55
CA LEU A 305 14.06 22.84 12.65
C LEU A 305 13.98 23.61 11.33
N GLN A 306 15.10 23.77 10.62
CA GLN A 306 15.12 24.40 9.28
C GLN A 306 14.31 23.62 8.23
N ALA A 307 14.20 22.29 8.34
CA ALA A 307 13.36 21.49 7.46
C ALA A 307 11.86 21.69 7.71
N ILE A 308 11.47 21.87 8.98
CA ILE A 308 10.07 22.13 9.36
C ILE A 308 9.71 23.60 9.03
N ASP A 309 10.61 24.56 9.31
CA ASP A 309 10.50 25.97 8.88
C ASP A 309 10.31 26.07 7.36
N GLY A 310 11.10 25.31 6.58
CA GLY A 310 11.00 25.25 5.13
C GLY A 310 9.69 24.63 4.62
N ARG A 311 9.16 23.63 5.33
CA ARG A 311 7.85 23.04 5.02
C ARG A 311 6.69 23.98 5.29
N TYR A 312 6.75 24.74 6.39
CA TYR A 312 5.78 25.80 6.68
C TYR A 312 5.78 26.87 5.58
N LEU A 313 6.95 27.39 5.20
CA LEU A 313 7.08 28.37 4.12
C LEU A 313 6.61 27.84 2.77
N ALA A 314 6.88 26.57 2.45
CA ALA A 314 6.38 25.93 1.24
C ALA A 314 4.84 25.87 1.24
N TRP A 315 4.24 25.45 2.35
CA TRP A 315 2.78 25.40 2.50
C TRP A 315 2.12 26.79 2.41
N GLN A 316 2.67 27.80 3.07
CA GLN A 316 2.20 29.19 2.97
C GLN A 316 2.32 29.79 1.55
N SER A 317 3.07 29.13 0.65
CA SER A 317 3.13 29.49 -0.79
C SER A 317 2.27 28.60 -1.69
N ASP A 318 1.85 27.42 -1.21
CA ASP A 318 1.11 26.39 -1.94
C ASP A 318 0.37 25.46 -0.96
N ASP A 319 -0.95 25.66 -0.82
CA ASP A 319 -1.81 24.84 0.05
C ASP A 319 -1.76 23.33 -0.27
N THR A 320 -1.37 22.95 -1.50
CA THR A 320 -1.30 21.53 -1.88
C THR A 320 -0.17 20.79 -1.16
N VAL A 321 0.79 21.48 -0.52
CA VAL A 321 1.82 20.85 0.33
C VAL A 321 1.20 20.07 1.51
N LEU A 322 0.00 20.44 1.97
CA LEU A 322 -0.74 19.70 3.00
C LEU A 322 -1.25 18.32 2.52
N THR A 323 -1.50 18.15 1.23
CA THR A 323 -2.25 17.00 0.69
C THR A 323 -1.47 16.17 -0.33
N GLY A 324 -0.59 16.80 -1.11
CA GLY A 324 0.24 16.21 -2.17
C GLY A 324 1.70 16.01 -1.80
N SER A 325 2.12 16.24 -0.54
CA SER A 325 3.51 16.03 -0.12
C SER A 325 3.86 14.55 0.13
N ASP A 326 5.14 14.30 0.41
CA ASP A 326 5.74 12.99 0.75
C ASP A 326 5.10 12.26 1.95
N GLN A 327 4.25 12.94 2.71
CA GLN A 327 3.45 12.40 3.81
C GLN A 327 2.06 11.90 3.36
N GLN A 328 1.59 12.29 2.18
CA GLN A 328 0.27 11.96 1.62
C GLN A 328 -0.84 12.18 2.68
N TRP A 329 -1.64 11.14 2.95
CA TRP A 329 -2.73 11.12 3.93
C TRP A 329 -2.32 11.39 5.40
N GLN A 330 -1.03 11.51 5.73
CA GLN A 330 -0.57 11.91 7.08
C GLN A 330 -0.54 13.44 7.27
N GLY A 331 -0.66 14.24 6.19
CA GLY A 331 -0.60 15.70 6.24
C GLY A 331 0.71 16.21 6.83
N PHE A 332 0.62 16.96 7.92
CA PHE A 332 1.78 17.44 8.69
C PHE A 332 2.06 16.63 9.97
N GLY A 333 1.47 15.44 10.12
CA GLY A 333 1.58 14.59 11.32
C GLY A 333 3.02 14.39 11.81
N ARG A 334 4.00 14.19 10.91
CA ARG A 334 5.40 13.96 11.33
C ARG A 334 6.06 15.15 11.99
N VAL A 335 5.56 16.37 11.78
CA VAL A 335 6.01 17.53 12.56
C VAL A 335 5.64 17.32 14.02
N GLY A 336 4.40 16.91 14.31
CA GLY A 336 3.97 16.57 15.67
C GLY A 336 4.70 15.37 16.28
N LEU A 337 5.00 14.34 15.48
CA LEU A 337 5.84 13.21 15.92
C LEU A 337 7.27 13.65 16.26
N VAL A 338 7.90 14.48 15.43
CA VAL A 338 9.28 14.92 15.62
C VAL A 338 9.39 15.92 16.78
N LEU A 339 8.38 16.77 16.98
CA LEU A 339 8.24 17.56 18.20
C LEU A 339 8.17 16.66 19.45
N ALA A 340 7.38 15.57 19.42
CA ALA A 340 7.32 14.62 20.54
C ALA A 340 8.64 13.84 20.74
N LEU A 341 9.36 13.50 19.66
CA LEU A 341 10.66 12.80 19.75
C LEU A 341 11.78 13.69 20.31
N LEU A 342 11.81 14.98 19.96
CA LEU A 342 12.89 15.91 20.33
C LEU A 342 12.54 16.86 21.48
N TRP A 343 11.34 16.78 22.06
CA TRP A 343 10.77 17.80 22.97
C TRP A 343 11.75 18.32 24.05
N GLU A 344 12.44 17.40 24.73
CA GLU A 344 13.38 17.67 25.82
C GLU A 344 14.69 18.35 25.37
N HIS A 345 14.84 18.58 24.06
CA HIS A 345 15.98 19.22 23.41
C HIS A 345 15.62 20.49 22.63
N LEU A 346 14.33 20.77 22.41
CA LEU A 346 13.90 21.95 21.64
C LEU A 346 14.10 23.25 22.45
N GLY A 347 13.61 23.28 23.69
CA GLY A 347 13.67 24.45 24.57
C GLY A 347 13.17 25.73 23.90
N ASP A 348 13.87 26.83 24.17
CA ASP A 348 13.59 28.18 23.67
C ASP A 348 13.66 28.30 22.13
N SER A 349 14.21 27.29 21.43
CA SER A 349 14.27 27.25 19.95
C SER A 349 12.89 27.26 19.28
N LEU A 350 11.82 26.96 20.02
CA LEU A 350 10.43 27.09 19.55
C LEU A 350 9.91 28.53 19.58
N ASP A 351 10.51 29.40 20.38
CA ASP A 351 10.13 30.81 20.53
C ASP A 351 11.00 31.74 19.66
N GLU A 352 12.02 31.19 18.99
CA GLU A 352 12.63 31.81 17.81
C GLU A 352 11.61 31.96 16.66
N THR A 353 11.83 32.94 15.79
CA THR A 353 11.07 33.06 14.53
C THR A 353 11.33 31.88 13.61
N VAL A 354 10.32 31.50 12.81
CA VAL A 354 10.52 30.63 11.65
C VAL A 354 11.62 31.25 10.80
N THR A 355 12.73 30.55 10.68
CA THR A 355 13.88 31.08 9.95
C THR A 355 13.57 31.17 8.46
N GLY A 356 14.43 31.84 7.70
CA GLY A 356 14.30 31.80 6.25
C GLY A 356 13.13 32.62 5.68
N SER A 357 12.67 33.68 6.33
CA SER A 357 11.81 34.70 5.71
C SER A 357 12.34 35.12 4.34
N PRO A 358 11.53 35.24 3.26
CA PRO A 358 12.01 35.79 2.00
C PRO A 358 12.49 37.25 2.15
N TYR A 359 12.08 37.95 3.21
CA TYR A 359 12.44 39.33 3.52
C TYR A 359 13.69 39.47 4.43
N GLU A 360 14.38 38.35 4.73
CA GLU A 360 15.59 38.32 5.57
C GLU A 360 16.79 37.68 4.87
N LEU A 361 17.98 38.15 5.23
CA LEU A 361 19.25 37.60 4.77
C LEU A 361 19.48 36.21 5.37
N VAL A 362 19.97 35.27 4.55
CA VAL A 362 20.26 33.91 5.02
C VAL A 362 21.58 33.89 5.77
N ASN A 363 21.57 33.35 7.00
CA ASN A 363 22.78 33.04 7.76
C ASN A 363 23.77 34.23 7.82
N PRO A 364 23.35 35.44 8.26
CA PRO A 364 24.10 36.68 8.07
C PRO A 364 25.41 36.79 8.87
N GLY A 365 25.55 36.04 9.97
CA GLY A 365 26.81 35.84 10.70
C GLY A 365 27.53 34.54 10.35
N PHE A 366 27.05 33.77 9.36
CA PHE A 366 27.66 32.52 8.89
C PHE A 366 27.80 31.41 9.95
N GLU A 367 27.05 31.50 11.04
CA GLU A 367 27.04 30.54 12.16
C GLU A 367 26.76 29.11 11.75
N TYR A 368 25.93 28.87 10.74
CA TYR A 368 25.62 27.52 10.26
C TYR A 368 26.45 27.14 9.04
N GLY A 369 26.96 25.90 9.00
CA GLY A 369 27.59 25.32 7.80
C GLY A 369 28.85 24.49 8.08
N ASN A 370 29.27 23.76 7.06
CA ASN A 370 30.50 22.95 7.07
C ASN A 370 31.71 23.81 6.60
N THR A 371 32.49 23.35 5.63
CA THR A 371 33.48 24.19 4.93
C THR A 371 32.82 25.40 4.25
N THR A 372 31.56 25.30 3.79
CA THR A 372 30.78 26.43 3.25
C THR A 372 29.66 26.82 4.21
N PRO A 373 29.37 28.12 4.44
CA PRO A 373 28.21 28.54 5.22
C PRO A 373 26.89 28.09 4.57
N THR A 374 25.96 27.57 5.38
CA THR A 374 24.62 27.17 4.92
C THR A 374 23.91 28.36 4.27
N GLY A 375 23.26 28.14 3.12
CA GLY A 375 22.58 29.19 2.37
C GLY A 375 23.46 30.06 1.48
N TRP A 376 24.75 29.77 1.39
CA TRP A 376 25.71 30.47 0.51
C TRP A 376 26.43 29.50 -0.43
N LYS A 377 26.81 29.98 -1.61
CA LYS A 377 27.61 29.23 -2.59
C LYS A 377 28.82 30.07 -3.03
N SER A 378 29.99 29.43 -3.11
CA SER A 378 31.20 30.06 -3.64
C SER A 378 31.09 30.26 -5.13
N ASN A 379 31.55 31.42 -5.61
CA ASN A 379 31.59 31.76 -7.02
C ASN A 379 32.90 32.46 -7.38
N THR A 380 33.49 32.08 -8.51
CA THR A 380 34.70 32.68 -9.07
C THR A 380 34.35 33.39 -10.38
N TRP A 381 34.54 34.70 -10.43
CA TRP A 381 34.33 35.50 -11.65
C TRP A 381 35.63 35.64 -12.47
N SER A 382 36.79 35.56 -11.84
CA SER A 382 38.10 35.50 -12.51
C SER A 382 39.19 34.97 -11.58
N GLY A 383 40.28 34.47 -12.15
CA GLY A 383 41.45 34.01 -11.38
C GLY A 383 41.16 32.79 -10.50
N SER A 384 41.69 32.79 -9.27
CA SER A 384 41.54 31.68 -8.32
C SER A 384 41.50 32.16 -6.88
N GLY A 385 40.79 31.44 -6.01
CA GLY A 385 40.70 31.70 -4.58
C GLY A 385 39.77 30.71 -3.88
N THR A 386 39.59 30.88 -2.58
CA THR A 386 38.76 30.01 -1.74
C THR A 386 37.80 30.83 -0.88
N CYS A 387 36.57 30.33 -0.73
CA CYS A 387 35.61 30.80 0.28
C CYS A 387 35.39 29.69 1.29
N THR A 388 35.44 30.00 2.58
CA THR A 388 35.24 29.03 3.67
C THR A 388 34.53 29.67 4.85
N ARG A 389 33.70 28.91 5.57
CA ARG A 389 33.32 29.24 6.95
C ARG A 389 34.58 29.11 7.82
N ASP A 390 34.88 30.11 8.65
CA ASP A 390 36.05 30.15 9.53
C ASP A 390 35.58 30.28 10.99
N THR A 391 35.77 29.23 11.78
CA THR A 391 35.42 29.20 13.22
C THR A 391 36.59 29.60 14.13
N THR A 392 37.63 30.22 13.56
CA THR A 392 38.79 30.75 14.30
C THR A 392 38.86 32.28 14.30
N VAL A 393 38.03 32.93 13.47
CA VAL A 393 37.91 34.38 13.35
C VAL A 393 36.44 34.73 13.13
N SER A 394 35.82 35.43 14.09
CA SER A 394 34.49 36.04 13.97
C SER A 394 34.46 37.42 14.65
N LEU A 395 33.32 38.09 14.61
CA LEU A 395 32.98 39.29 15.38
C LEU A 395 31.84 39.01 16.35
N SER A 396 30.75 38.41 15.85
CA SER A 396 29.69 37.84 16.67
C SER A 396 29.76 36.31 16.66
N GLY A 397 28.83 35.64 17.34
CA GLY A 397 28.69 34.18 17.31
C GLY A 397 29.98 33.37 17.51
N SER A 398 30.23 32.45 16.59
CA SER A 398 31.29 31.43 16.59
C SER A 398 32.01 31.27 15.24
N ALA A 399 31.55 31.94 14.18
CA ALA A 399 32.08 31.81 12.82
C ALA A 399 32.04 33.12 12.02
N SER A 400 32.71 33.12 10.86
CA SER A 400 32.49 34.13 9.82
C SER A 400 32.75 33.56 8.42
N ALA A 401 32.42 34.32 7.37
CA ALA A 401 32.76 33.96 5.99
C ALA A 401 34.14 34.51 5.60
N ARG A 402 35.14 33.62 5.50
CA ARG A 402 36.47 33.93 5.00
C ARG A 402 36.56 33.77 3.49
N ILE A 403 37.18 34.73 2.81
CA ILE A 403 37.50 34.69 1.39
C ILE A 403 39.00 34.99 1.23
N THR A 404 39.73 34.13 0.52
CA THR A 404 41.18 34.25 0.27
C THR A 404 41.48 34.21 -1.23
N VAL A 405 42.25 35.16 -1.75
CA VAL A 405 42.71 35.21 -3.15
C VAL A 405 44.26 35.24 -3.15
N PRO A 406 44.95 34.22 -3.69
CA PRO A 406 46.41 34.13 -3.57
C PRO A 406 47.22 35.16 -4.36
N SER A 407 46.67 35.73 -5.44
CA SER A 407 47.44 36.58 -6.37
C SER A 407 46.56 37.56 -7.15
N ALA A 408 45.69 37.07 -8.03
CA ALA A 408 44.77 37.86 -8.83
C ALA A 408 43.49 37.07 -9.14
N GLY A 409 42.38 37.79 -9.27
CA GLY A 409 41.05 37.22 -9.49
C GLY A 409 39.96 38.01 -8.78
N THR A 410 38.73 37.49 -8.87
CA THR A 410 37.55 37.94 -8.12
C THR A 410 36.76 36.71 -7.69
N VAL A 411 36.65 36.50 -6.39
CA VAL A 411 36.04 35.31 -5.76
C VAL A 411 35.17 35.77 -4.58
N GLY A 412 34.10 35.05 -4.28
CA GLY A 412 33.20 35.43 -3.20
C GLY A 412 32.07 34.44 -2.94
N LEU A 413 31.24 34.77 -1.96
CA LEU A 413 29.99 34.05 -1.67
C LEU A 413 28.80 34.83 -2.25
N ILE A 414 27.91 34.11 -2.90
CA ILE A 414 26.59 34.58 -3.32
C ILE A 414 25.52 33.73 -2.63
N PRO A 415 24.36 34.28 -2.27
CA PRO A 415 23.35 33.53 -1.52
C PRO A 415 22.68 32.49 -2.43
N THR A 416 22.11 31.44 -1.84
CA THR A 416 21.36 30.41 -2.59
C THR A 416 20.00 30.91 -3.07
N ARG A 417 19.42 31.91 -2.38
CA ARG A 417 18.19 32.61 -2.74
C ARG A 417 18.41 34.13 -2.83
N ARG A 418 17.38 34.85 -3.27
CA ARG A 418 17.33 36.31 -3.24
C ARG A 418 16.41 36.81 -2.12
N LEU A 419 16.68 38.03 -1.68
CA LEU A 419 15.92 38.79 -0.70
C LEU A 419 14.77 39.50 -1.38
N ALA A 420 13.53 39.34 -0.93
CA ALA A 420 12.38 40.08 -1.44
C ALA A 420 12.43 41.55 -0.99
N VAL A 421 12.22 42.48 -1.92
CA VAL A 421 12.29 43.93 -1.68
C VAL A 421 11.09 44.64 -2.28
N GLY A 422 10.57 45.63 -1.55
CA GLY A 422 9.54 46.55 -2.05
C GLY A 422 10.15 47.80 -2.68
N GLN A 423 9.30 48.71 -3.14
CA GLN A 423 9.72 50.05 -3.55
C GLN A 423 10.13 50.88 -2.33
N GLY A 424 11.26 51.57 -2.40
CA GLY A 424 11.79 52.37 -1.29
C GLY A 424 13.30 52.59 -1.36
N VAL A 425 13.88 53.08 -0.26
CA VAL A 425 15.33 53.23 -0.07
C VAL A 425 15.79 52.31 1.05
N TYR A 426 16.61 51.32 0.70
CA TYR A 426 17.10 50.27 1.60
C TYR A 426 18.58 50.44 1.90
N THR A 427 19.02 50.06 3.10
CA THR A 427 20.45 50.02 3.46
C THR A 427 20.93 48.58 3.62
N TYR A 428 22.10 48.30 3.08
CA TYR A 428 22.77 47.00 3.09
C TYR A 428 24.15 47.20 3.70
N SER A 429 24.55 46.43 4.72
CA SER A 429 25.91 46.52 5.28
C SER A 429 26.45 45.19 5.76
N ALA A 430 27.77 45.10 5.94
CA ALA A 430 28.47 43.96 6.52
C ALA A 430 29.61 44.44 7.40
N ARG A 431 30.03 43.62 8.36
CA ARG A 431 31.31 43.78 9.04
C ARG A 431 32.38 43.10 8.22
N ILE A 432 33.47 43.80 7.90
CA ILE A 432 34.56 43.31 7.07
C ILE A 432 35.90 43.52 7.79
N ARG A 433 36.64 42.44 7.97
CA ARG A 433 38.03 42.43 8.47
C ARG A 433 38.96 42.01 7.35
N THR A 434 40.16 42.57 7.27
CA THR A 434 41.04 42.39 6.10
C THR A 434 42.49 42.08 6.47
N SER A 435 43.19 41.39 5.58
CA SER A 435 44.63 41.16 5.64
C SER A 435 45.25 41.19 4.24
N GLY A 436 46.14 42.14 4.01
CA GLY A 436 46.88 42.31 2.76
C GLY A 436 46.04 42.69 1.54
N VAL A 437 44.82 43.23 1.70
CA VAL A 437 43.92 43.54 0.58
C VAL A 437 44.27 44.86 -0.11
N GLY A 438 44.10 44.91 -1.43
CA GLY A 438 44.32 46.12 -2.23
C GLY A 438 43.25 47.20 -2.08
N VAL A 439 43.42 48.31 -2.81
CA VAL A 439 42.40 49.35 -2.95
C VAL A 439 41.18 48.78 -3.69
N LYS A 440 39.98 49.01 -3.15
CA LYS A 440 38.70 48.50 -3.69
C LYS A 440 38.66 46.98 -3.85
N SER A 441 39.37 46.24 -3.00
CA SER A 441 39.52 44.78 -3.11
C SER A 441 38.43 43.98 -2.39
N ALA A 442 38.13 44.26 -1.12
CA ALA A 442 37.05 43.59 -0.37
C ALA A 442 35.78 44.46 -0.40
N TYR A 443 34.62 43.88 -0.73
CA TYR A 443 33.36 44.62 -0.88
C TYR A 443 32.09 43.80 -0.75
N ILE A 444 30.99 44.51 -0.45
CA ILE A 444 29.62 44.05 -0.69
C ILE A 444 29.16 44.50 -2.09
N ASP A 445 28.30 43.73 -2.76
CA ASP A 445 27.78 44.02 -4.11
C ASP A 445 26.29 43.61 -4.19
N ILE A 446 25.41 44.58 -4.46
CA ILE A 446 23.95 44.35 -4.46
C ILE A 446 23.42 44.33 -5.90
N PHE A 447 22.84 43.19 -6.32
CA PHE A 447 22.18 43.05 -7.62
C PHE A 447 20.65 43.07 -7.46
N PHE A 448 19.92 43.69 -8.40
CA PHE A 448 18.45 43.76 -8.39
C PHE A 448 17.84 42.95 -9.53
N TYR A 449 16.73 42.28 -9.23
CA TYR A 449 16.00 41.40 -10.15
C TYR A 449 14.49 41.67 -10.09
N ASP A 450 13.81 41.52 -11.22
CA ASP A 450 12.34 41.58 -11.30
C ASP A 450 11.69 40.24 -10.90
N SER A 451 10.35 40.20 -10.92
CA SER A 451 9.55 39.02 -10.59
C SER A 451 9.70 37.85 -11.58
N SER A 452 10.24 38.07 -12.78
CA SER A 452 10.61 36.99 -13.71
C SER A 452 11.97 36.37 -13.38
N GLY A 453 12.70 36.94 -12.42
CA GLY A 453 14.07 36.57 -12.08
C GLY A 453 15.12 37.18 -13.02
N THR A 454 14.74 38.11 -13.91
CA THR A 454 15.64 38.82 -14.83
C THR A 454 16.41 39.91 -14.07
N ARG A 455 17.72 40.04 -14.33
CA ARG A 455 18.56 41.04 -13.67
C ARG A 455 18.37 42.41 -14.30
N ILE A 456 17.94 43.37 -13.48
CA ILE A 456 17.64 44.76 -13.90
C ILE A 456 18.54 45.81 -13.23
N GLY A 457 19.37 45.40 -12.26
CA GLY A 457 20.43 46.23 -11.69
C GLY A 457 21.60 45.39 -11.19
N SER A 458 22.81 45.93 -11.25
CA SER A 458 24.02 45.25 -10.75
C SER A 458 25.11 46.26 -10.36
N ASP A 459 26.18 45.75 -9.77
CA ASP A 459 27.43 46.47 -9.49
C ASP A 459 27.33 47.61 -8.46
N ASN A 460 26.29 47.59 -7.62
CA ASN A 460 26.08 48.51 -6.51
C ASN A 460 27.01 48.13 -5.33
N LYS A 461 28.24 48.65 -5.35
CA LYS A 461 29.34 48.21 -4.49
C LYS A 461 29.71 49.22 -3.40
N ALA A 462 29.98 48.72 -2.20
CA ALA A 462 30.70 49.44 -1.15
C ALA A 462 31.90 48.62 -0.67
N TRP A 463 33.05 49.28 -0.54
CA TRP A 463 34.35 48.66 -0.31
C TRP A 463 34.85 48.90 1.11
N ALA A 464 35.55 47.92 1.68
CA ALA A 464 36.36 48.10 2.88
C ALA A 464 37.62 48.93 2.58
N THR A 465 38.22 49.44 3.66
CA THR A 465 39.53 50.07 3.67
C THR A 465 40.61 49.11 3.15
N SER A 466 41.64 49.64 2.50
CA SER A 466 42.74 48.83 1.95
C SER A 466 43.83 48.54 2.97
N GLY A 467 44.40 47.33 2.93
CA GLY A 467 45.55 46.93 3.75
C GLY A 467 45.24 45.75 4.67
N THR A 468 45.57 45.90 5.95
CA THR A 468 45.25 44.95 7.02
C THR A 468 44.65 45.73 8.18
N HIS A 469 43.40 45.46 8.52
CA HIS A 469 42.71 46.09 9.65
C HIS A 469 41.69 45.13 10.27
N ASP A 470 41.29 45.43 11.51
CA ASP A 470 40.22 44.71 12.20
C ASP A 470 38.83 45.12 11.68
N TRP A 471 37.76 44.53 12.22
CA TRP A 471 36.37 44.67 11.75
C TRP A 471 35.88 46.12 11.52
N GLU A 472 35.74 46.51 10.25
CA GLU A 472 35.11 47.74 9.77
C GLU A 472 33.63 47.49 9.40
N GLN A 473 32.72 48.46 9.58
CA GLN A 473 31.37 48.36 9.01
C GLN A 473 31.31 49.03 7.63
N VAL A 474 30.99 48.24 6.61
CA VAL A 474 30.93 48.68 5.21
C VAL A 474 29.50 48.54 4.71
N GLY A 475 28.93 49.62 4.18
CA GLY A 475 27.52 49.63 3.77
C GLY A 475 27.21 50.57 2.61
N ILE A 476 26.04 50.36 2.01
CA ILE A 476 25.49 51.13 0.90
C ILE A 476 23.98 51.32 1.07
N THR A 477 23.49 52.52 0.78
CA THR A 477 22.07 52.86 0.77
C THR A 477 21.61 53.04 -0.67
N LEU A 478 20.55 52.34 -1.07
CA LEU A 478 20.12 52.19 -2.47
C LEU A 478 18.60 52.37 -2.60
N THR A 479 18.17 53.14 -3.60
CA THR A 479 16.77 53.14 -4.04
C THR A 479 16.49 51.87 -4.84
N THR A 480 15.46 51.11 -4.47
CA THR A 480 15.02 49.94 -5.23
C THR A 480 14.53 50.36 -6.63
N PRO A 481 14.99 49.70 -7.73
CA PRO A 481 14.49 49.98 -9.08
C PRO A 481 12.99 49.71 -9.23
N ALA A 482 12.31 50.47 -10.11
CA ALA A 482 10.85 50.49 -10.24
C ALA A 482 10.16 49.12 -10.52
N THR A 483 10.89 48.16 -11.11
CA THR A 483 10.40 46.81 -11.40
C THR A 483 11.10 45.72 -10.56
N ALA A 484 11.93 46.08 -9.59
CA ALA A 484 12.60 45.10 -8.75
C ALA A 484 11.63 44.50 -7.74
N ALA A 485 11.63 43.16 -7.68
CA ALA A 485 10.98 42.36 -6.64
C ALA A 485 12.01 41.72 -5.70
N TYR A 486 13.27 41.59 -6.14
CA TYR A 486 14.33 40.95 -5.36
C TYR A 486 15.67 41.69 -5.41
N ALA A 487 16.41 41.61 -4.31
CA ALA A 487 17.82 41.97 -4.19
C ALA A 487 18.68 40.72 -3.89
N GLU A 488 19.92 40.72 -4.36
CA GLU A 488 20.87 39.63 -4.19
C GLU A 488 22.15 40.23 -3.57
N PHE A 489 22.28 40.08 -2.24
CA PHE A 489 23.40 40.60 -1.46
C PHE A 489 24.59 39.66 -1.62
N GLN A 490 25.66 40.09 -2.28
CA GLN A 490 26.87 39.29 -2.47
C GLN A 490 28.06 39.87 -1.68
N ILE A 491 28.97 39.01 -1.24
CA ILE A 491 30.24 39.40 -0.60
C ILE A 491 31.43 38.88 -1.41
N ARG A 492 32.40 39.76 -1.70
CA ARG A 492 33.50 39.44 -2.64
C ARG A 492 34.85 40.01 -2.23
N LEU A 493 35.90 39.31 -2.65
CA LEU A 493 37.28 39.78 -2.65
C LEU A 493 37.83 39.77 -4.09
N SER A 494 38.57 40.81 -4.45
CA SER A 494 39.28 40.93 -5.73
C SER A 494 40.75 41.31 -5.51
N ASN A 495 41.65 40.80 -6.35
CA ASN A 495 43.11 40.85 -6.18
C ASN A 495 43.59 40.10 -4.91
N ALA A 496 44.91 40.00 -4.73
CA ALA A 496 45.51 39.32 -3.58
C ALA A 496 44.99 39.81 -2.22
N GLY A 497 44.91 38.88 -1.27
CA GLY A 497 44.65 39.14 0.15
C GLY A 497 43.72 38.10 0.78
N THR A 498 43.31 38.39 2.02
CA THR A 498 42.25 37.67 2.74
C THR A 498 41.28 38.68 3.34
N ALA A 499 39.98 38.38 3.29
CA ALA A 499 38.95 39.13 3.97
C ALA A 499 38.00 38.18 4.71
N TRP A 500 37.50 38.60 5.86
CA TRP A 500 36.44 37.95 6.62
C TRP A 500 35.22 38.86 6.63
N PHE A 501 34.04 38.27 6.50
CA PHE A 501 32.75 38.95 6.45
C PHE A 501 31.84 38.37 7.53
N ASP A 502 31.16 39.23 8.28
CA ASP A 502 30.30 38.89 9.41
C ASP A 502 29.19 39.95 9.57
N ASP A 503 28.21 39.72 10.45
CA ASP A 503 27.07 40.60 10.75
C ASP A 503 26.49 41.32 9.52
N LEU A 504 26.06 40.57 8.50
CA LEU A 504 25.37 41.14 7.34
C LEU A 504 24.00 41.70 7.75
N THR A 505 23.77 42.99 7.53
CA THR A 505 22.51 43.67 7.85
C THR A 505 21.80 44.19 6.61
N PHE A 506 20.48 44.16 6.67
CA PHE A 506 19.55 44.75 5.72
C PHE A 506 18.54 45.58 6.50
N THR A 507 18.27 46.79 6.05
CA THR A 507 17.37 47.74 6.73
C THR A 507 16.38 48.32 5.73
N ALA A 508 15.09 48.14 6.03
CA ALA A 508 13.98 48.66 5.24
C ALA A 508 13.81 50.18 5.41
N PRO A 509 13.11 50.85 4.48
CA PRO A 509 12.80 52.28 4.60
C PRO A 509 11.82 52.54 5.76
N ASP A 510 11.93 53.71 6.40
CA ASP A 510 10.98 54.16 7.42
C ASP A 510 9.53 54.08 6.90
N GLY A 511 8.66 53.44 7.67
CA GLY A 511 7.25 53.24 7.32
C GLY A 511 6.96 52.01 6.43
N VAL A 512 7.96 51.27 5.96
CA VAL A 512 7.76 49.98 5.29
C VAL A 512 7.75 48.86 6.33
N THR A 513 6.56 48.41 6.72
CA THR A 513 6.39 47.20 7.53
C THR A 513 6.80 45.97 6.72
N VAL A 514 7.98 45.42 7.02
CA VAL A 514 8.36 44.08 6.56
C VAL A 514 7.50 43.05 7.32
N PRO A 515 6.96 42.01 6.65
CA PRO A 515 6.30 40.91 7.34
C PRO A 515 7.26 40.22 8.32
N VAL A 516 6.97 40.37 9.62
CA VAL A 516 7.66 39.65 10.69
C VAL A 516 7.22 38.19 10.61
N MET A 517 8.17 37.27 10.60
CA MET A 517 7.84 35.85 10.64
C MET A 517 7.23 35.47 12.00
N PRO A 518 6.20 34.60 12.03
CA PRO A 518 5.75 33.99 13.28
C PRO A 518 6.89 33.25 13.99
N THR A 519 6.77 33.07 15.30
CA THR A 519 7.57 32.09 16.05
C THR A 519 7.34 30.69 15.50
N ARG A 520 8.30 29.78 15.68
CA ARG A 520 8.09 28.36 15.34
C ARG A 520 6.89 27.77 16.08
N ARG A 521 6.67 28.17 17.34
CA ARG A 521 5.49 27.79 18.13
C ARG A 521 4.19 28.18 17.43
N GLU A 522 4.07 29.42 16.94
CA GLU A 522 2.89 29.89 16.20
C GLU A 522 2.73 29.16 14.86
N ALA A 523 3.78 29.11 14.04
CA ALA A 523 3.75 28.51 12.71
C ALA A 523 3.49 27.00 12.72
N TYR A 524 4.11 26.28 13.65
CA TYR A 524 3.91 24.84 13.79
C TYR A 524 2.51 24.56 14.37
N THR A 525 1.98 25.45 15.23
CA THR A 525 0.58 25.38 15.69
C THR A 525 -0.39 25.61 14.53
N GLU A 526 -0.16 26.60 13.68
CA GLU A 526 -0.98 26.87 12.48
C GLU A 526 -1.00 25.65 11.54
N MET A 527 0.18 25.16 11.17
CA MET A 527 0.38 24.03 10.26
C MET A 527 -0.25 22.73 10.80
N LEU A 528 -0.05 22.42 12.08
CA LEU A 528 -0.66 21.24 12.69
C LEU A 528 -2.19 21.37 12.84
N SER A 529 -2.70 22.58 13.10
CA SER A 529 -4.14 22.86 13.18
C SER A 529 -4.81 22.66 11.82
N ALA A 530 -4.22 23.20 10.74
CA ALA A 530 -4.67 23.00 9.37
C ALA A 530 -4.69 21.51 8.98
N SER A 531 -3.64 20.75 9.34
CA SER A 531 -3.61 19.29 9.12
C SER A 531 -4.69 18.54 9.90
N LEU A 532 -4.91 18.89 11.18
CA LEU A 532 -5.89 18.26 12.04
C LEU A 532 -7.34 18.58 11.63
N ASP A 533 -7.57 19.76 11.05
CA ASP A 533 -8.87 20.19 10.54
C ASP A 533 -9.17 19.66 9.13
N TYR A 534 -8.18 19.64 8.23
CA TYR A 534 -8.36 19.07 6.90
C TYR A 534 -8.65 17.57 6.99
N TRP A 535 -7.84 16.78 7.70
CA TRP A 535 -7.95 15.33 7.66
C TRP A 535 -9.15 14.76 8.44
N ARG A 536 -9.75 15.50 9.40
CA ARG A 536 -11.04 15.10 9.99
C ARG A 536 -12.18 15.27 8.99
N ARG A 537 -12.14 16.32 8.16
CA ARG A 537 -13.12 16.62 7.10
C ARG A 537 -12.94 15.79 5.83
N HIS A 538 -11.81 15.09 5.71
CA HIS A 538 -11.47 14.24 4.56
C HIS A 538 -11.09 12.80 4.98
N PHE A 539 -11.64 12.32 6.10
CA PHE A 539 -11.33 10.99 6.63
C PHE A 539 -11.83 9.88 5.68
N PRO A 540 -10.93 9.09 5.05
CA PRO A 540 -11.25 8.13 4.00
C PRO A 540 -11.70 6.77 4.55
N HIS A 541 -12.16 5.87 3.68
CA HIS A 541 -12.81 4.60 4.07
C HIS A 541 -11.96 3.33 3.86
N TYR A 542 -11.05 3.29 2.88
CA TYR A 542 -10.22 2.11 2.63
C TYR A 542 -9.25 1.90 3.80
N SER A 543 -9.14 0.66 4.30
CA SER A 543 -8.48 0.36 5.59
C SER A 543 -7.07 0.94 5.75
N ASN A 544 -6.26 0.92 4.69
CA ASN A 544 -4.93 1.50 4.65
C ASN A 544 -4.98 3.04 4.80
N GLN A 545 -5.82 3.71 4.03
CA GLN A 545 -5.97 5.16 4.07
C GLN A 545 -6.51 5.63 5.42
N VAL A 546 -7.42 4.86 6.05
CA VAL A 546 -7.95 5.14 7.39
C VAL A 546 -6.82 5.11 8.43
N MET A 547 -5.96 4.09 8.39
CA MET A 547 -4.80 3.97 9.29
C MET A 547 -3.80 5.12 9.08
N ILE A 548 -3.49 5.44 7.82
CA ILE A 548 -2.54 6.50 7.49
C ILE A 548 -3.08 7.88 7.93
N CYS A 549 -4.36 8.18 7.73
CA CYS A 549 -5.01 9.38 8.27
C CYS A 549 -5.03 9.40 9.80
N ALA A 550 -5.37 8.29 10.46
CA ALA A 550 -5.40 8.21 11.93
C ALA A 550 -4.03 8.46 12.56
N ILE A 551 -2.95 7.97 11.93
CA ILE A 551 -1.57 8.28 12.30
C ILE A 551 -1.31 9.80 12.19
N GLY A 552 -1.65 10.42 11.05
CA GLY A 552 -1.47 11.85 10.83
C GLY A 552 -2.25 12.71 11.84
N LEU A 553 -3.53 12.40 12.03
CA LEU A 553 -4.43 13.07 12.97
C LEU A 553 -3.92 12.98 14.41
N TYR A 554 -3.53 11.78 14.88
CA TYR A 554 -3.05 11.60 16.25
C TYR A 554 -1.71 12.32 16.48
N GLN A 555 -0.75 12.19 15.56
CA GLN A 555 0.54 12.85 15.68
C GLN A 555 0.40 14.38 15.65
N ALA A 556 -0.42 14.93 14.75
CA ALA A 556 -0.68 16.37 14.69
C ALA A 556 -1.35 16.86 15.98
N ASN A 557 -2.33 16.12 16.50
CA ASN A 557 -2.97 16.46 17.77
C ASN A 557 -2.00 16.44 18.96
N ARG A 558 -1.08 15.47 19.01
CA ARG A 558 -0.04 15.38 20.05
C ARG A 558 0.94 16.54 19.96
N GLY A 559 1.34 16.95 18.75
CA GLY A 559 2.13 18.17 18.55
C GLY A 559 1.41 19.43 19.05
N LEU A 560 0.11 19.58 18.78
CA LEU A 560 -0.69 20.71 19.29
C LEU A 560 -0.82 20.70 20.82
N ARG A 561 -0.98 19.52 21.45
CA ARG A 561 -0.96 19.39 22.92
C ARG A 561 0.37 19.87 23.51
N LEU A 562 1.50 19.43 22.95
CA LEU A 562 2.84 19.81 23.40
C LEU A 562 3.08 21.33 23.24
N LEU A 563 2.67 21.92 22.12
CA LEU A 563 2.76 23.36 21.87
C LEU A 563 1.82 24.21 22.74
N GLY A 564 0.86 23.60 23.44
CA GLY A 564 -0.10 24.26 24.34
C GLY A 564 -1.30 24.89 23.63
N SER A 565 -1.66 24.42 22.43
CA SER A 565 -2.70 25.02 21.60
C SER A 565 -4.12 24.60 21.99
N GLU A 566 -5.05 25.57 22.07
CA GLU A 566 -6.50 25.32 22.25
C GLU A 566 -7.14 24.55 21.07
N ALA A 567 -6.46 24.46 19.91
CA ALA A 567 -6.90 23.64 18.79
C ALA A 567 -6.69 22.13 19.01
N ALA A 568 -6.00 21.73 20.09
CA ALA A 568 -5.80 20.33 20.45
C ALA A 568 -7.10 19.67 20.95
N LEU A 569 -7.47 18.56 20.30
CA LEU A 569 -8.51 17.66 20.77
C LEU A 569 -8.05 16.98 22.06
N SER A 570 -9.00 16.68 22.95
CA SER A 570 -8.75 15.82 24.10
C SER A 570 -8.27 14.44 23.65
N GLU A 571 -7.43 13.80 24.47
CA GLU A 571 -6.86 12.48 24.15
C GLU A 571 -7.94 11.45 23.80
N THR A 572 -9.06 11.46 24.53
CA THR A 572 -10.24 10.62 24.24
C THR A 572 -10.81 10.82 22.84
N LYS A 573 -10.84 12.06 22.31
CA LYS A 573 -11.32 12.37 20.95
C LYS A 573 -10.25 12.07 19.90
N ALA A 574 -8.96 12.28 20.19
CA ALA A 574 -7.88 11.90 19.27
C ALA A 574 -7.80 10.37 19.07
N LEU A 575 -8.01 9.60 20.15
CA LEU A 575 -8.01 8.14 20.12
C LEU A 575 -9.22 7.54 19.37
N THR A 576 -10.31 8.27 19.09
CA THR A 576 -11.41 7.69 18.29
C THR A 576 -11.01 7.43 16.85
N TYR A 577 -10.11 8.21 16.25
CA TYR A 577 -9.58 7.92 14.91
C TYR A 577 -8.70 6.66 14.92
N VAL A 578 -7.93 6.46 16.00
CA VAL A 578 -7.14 5.26 16.25
C VAL A 578 -8.05 4.03 16.41
N TYR A 579 -9.11 4.10 17.22
CA TYR A 579 -10.05 3.00 17.43
C TYR A 579 -10.84 2.65 16.17
N GLN A 580 -11.19 3.65 15.35
CA GLN A 580 -11.77 3.43 14.01
C GLN A 580 -10.78 2.67 13.11
N ALA A 581 -9.53 3.13 13.03
CA ALA A 581 -8.51 2.53 12.17
C ALA A 581 -8.22 1.05 12.50
N VAL A 582 -8.27 0.65 13.78
CA VAL A 582 -8.06 -0.76 14.19
C VAL A 582 -9.34 -1.59 14.33
N GLY A 583 -10.52 -0.99 14.09
CA GLY A 583 -11.83 -1.65 14.26
C GLY A 583 -12.20 -1.97 15.71
N LEU A 584 -11.72 -1.18 16.68
CA LEU A 584 -12.28 -1.15 18.05
C LEU A 584 -13.57 -0.31 18.14
N SER A 585 -13.81 0.56 17.17
CA SER A 585 -15.07 1.28 16.99
C SER A 585 -15.49 1.33 15.52
N PRO A 586 -16.79 1.53 15.22
CA PRO A 586 -17.26 1.72 13.85
C PRO A 586 -16.63 2.95 13.20
N TRP A 587 -16.29 2.87 11.92
CA TRP A 587 -15.88 4.01 11.11
C TRP A 587 -17.10 4.90 10.84
N LEU A 588 -17.00 6.17 11.21
CA LEU A 588 -18.11 7.14 11.11
C LEU A 588 -17.92 8.14 9.95
N GLY A 589 -16.81 8.03 9.21
CA GLY A 589 -16.48 8.88 8.07
C GLY A 589 -16.02 10.29 8.43
N ARG A 590 -15.95 11.15 7.41
CA ARG A 590 -15.55 12.56 7.55
C ARG A 590 -16.47 13.33 8.49
N GLU A 591 -15.91 14.32 9.18
CA GLU A 591 -16.64 15.26 10.04
C GLU A 591 -16.99 16.57 9.32
N ASP A 592 -18.01 17.27 9.79
CA ASP A 592 -18.29 18.67 9.44
C ASP A 592 -17.36 19.66 10.20
N ALA A 593 -17.63 20.96 10.10
CA ALA A 593 -16.82 21.98 10.79
C ALA A 593 -17.03 21.97 12.32
N GLU A 594 -18.22 21.54 12.76
CA GLU A 594 -18.65 21.39 14.13
C GLU A 594 -18.16 20.09 14.79
N GLY A 595 -17.61 19.14 14.01
CA GLY A 595 -17.06 17.87 14.48
C GLY A 595 -18.05 16.70 14.51
N ASN A 596 -19.21 16.83 13.86
CA ASN A 596 -20.19 15.75 13.70
C ASN A 596 -19.77 14.84 12.53
N PRO A 597 -19.67 13.51 12.73
CA PRO A 597 -19.31 12.58 11.65
C PRO A 597 -20.49 12.30 10.71
N SER A 598 -20.19 12.13 9.43
CA SER A 598 -21.15 11.98 8.32
C SER A 598 -21.91 10.65 8.26
N ARG A 599 -21.39 9.56 8.84
CA ARG A 599 -22.08 8.25 9.02
C ARG A 599 -22.69 7.64 7.75
N ILE A 600 -22.13 7.92 6.57
CA ILE A 600 -22.65 7.45 5.28
C ILE A 600 -22.70 5.91 5.14
N LEU A 601 -21.94 5.18 5.95
CA LEU A 601 -21.97 3.71 6.08
C LEU A 601 -22.66 3.21 7.38
N GLY A 602 -23.49 4.05 7.99
CA GLY A 602 -24.16 3.77 9.26
C GLY A 602 -23.25 3.84 10.47
N GLU A 603 -23.75 3.36 11.61
CA GLU A 603 -23.03 3.34 12.89
C GLU A 603 -22.42 1.95 13.20
N ASN A 604 -22.35 1.08 12.20
CA ASN A 604 -21.99 -0.33 12.38
C ASN A 604 -20.85 -0.83 11.47
N TYR A 605 -20.42 -0.05 10.47
CA TYR A 605 -19.35 -0.44 9.54
C TYR A 605 -17.97 -0.35 10.21
N HIS A 606 -17.15 -1.39 10.09
CA HIS A 606 -15.78 -1.43 10.63
C HIS A 606 -14.78 -1.76 9.51
N VAL A 607 -13.67 -1.01 9.44
CA VAL A 607 -12.57 -1.18 8.45
C VAL A 607 -11.57 -2.28 8.83
N VAL A 608 -11.74 -2.87 10.02
CA VAL A 608 -11.14 -4.15 10.44
C VAL A 608 -12.29 -4.98 11.00
N THR A 609 -12.38 -6.25 10.61
CA THR A 609 -13.51 -7.12 10.97
C THR A 609 -13.42 -7.62 12.40
N LYS A 610 -14.53 -8.14 12.92
CA LYS A 610 -14.56 -8.85 14.21
C LYS A 610 -13.63 -10.06 14.25
N ALA A 611 -13.31 -10.67 13.11
CA ALA A 611 -12.32 -11.75 12.99
C ALA A 611 -10.86 -11.25 13.05
N GLY A 612 -10.61 -9.97 12.71
CA GLY A 612 -9.29 -9.31 12.79
C GLY A 612 -8.61 -9.10 11.44
N LEU A 613 -9.27 -9.35 10.31
CA LEU A 613 -8.71 -8.97 9.00
C LEU A 613 -9.05 -7.52 8.69
N THR A 614 -8.19 -6.83 7.93
CA THR A 614 -8.60 -5.54 7.34
C THR A 614 -9.72 -5.76 6.33
N ARG A 615 -10.54 -4.74 6.14
CA ARG A 615 -11.72 -4.78 5.29
C ARG A 615 -11.75 -3.59 4.36
N GLU A 616 -11.98 -3.90 3.10
CA GLU A 616 -12.37 -2.93 2.09
C GLU A 616 -13.72 -3.39 1.55
N LEU A 617 -13.72 -4.01 0.37
CA LEU A 617 -14.87 -4.71 -0.19
C LEU A 617 -14.87 -6.21 0.08
N GLY A 618 -13.76 -6.78 0.55
CA GLY A 618 -13.65 -8.19 0.93
C GLY A 618 -12.24 -8.48 1.44
N TYR A 619 -11.84 -9.75 1.47
CA TYR A 619 -10.46 -10.13 1.81
C TYR A 619 -9.47 -9.51 0.80
N VAL A 620 -8.56 -8.67 1.31
CA VAL A 620 -7.40 -8.17 0.57
C VAL A 620 -6.16 -8.89 1.09
N GLY A 621 -5.36 -9.49 0.19
CA GLY A 621 -4.11 -10.19 0.53
C GLY A 621 -2.97 -9.19 0.77
N SER A 622 -1.94 -9.24 -0.07
CA SER A 622 -0.72 -8.41 0.03
C SER A 622 -0.95 -6.93 0.32
N TYR A 623 -1.91 -6.26 -0.35
CA TYR A 623 -2.18 -4.83 -0.12
C TYR A 623 -2.87 -4.55 1.24
N GLY A 624 -3.48 -5.57 1.86
CA GLY A 624 -4.03 -5.53 3.21
C GLY A 624 -3.03 -5.91 4.31
N GLU A 625 -1.77 -6.16 3.97
CA GLU A 625 -0.69 -6.49 4.90
C GLU A 625 -0.10 -5.22 5.55
N VAL A 626 -0.95 -4.55 6.34
CA VAL A 626 -0.79 -3.20 6.95
C VAL A 626 -0.05 -3.18 8.30
N LEU A 627 0.70 -4.23 8.62
CA LEU A 627 1.26 -4.43 9.97
C LEU A 627 2.29 -3.35 10.34
N ASP A 628 2.89 -2.73 9.34
CA ASP A 628 3.76 -1.56 9.40
C ASP A 628 3.03 -0.30 9.89
N TRP A 629 1.87 0.01 9.31
CA TRP A 629 1.04 1.13 9.78
C TRP A 629 0.45 0.88 11.17
N LEU A 630 0.14 -0.38 11.52
CA LEU A 630 -0.28 -0.72 12.89
C LEU A 630 0.84 -0.50 13.92
N VAL A 631 2.10 -0.84 13.59
CA VAL A 631 3.26 -0.48 14.44
C VAL A 631 3.42 1.03 14.51
N MET A 632 3.40 1.74 13.39
CA MET A 632 3.55 3.21 13.39
C MET A 632 2.46 3.92 14.21
N LEU A 633 1.21 3.45 14.15
CA LEU A 633 0.10 3.94 14.95
C LEU A 633 0.34 3.69 16.45
N TYR A 634 0.81 2.50 16.82
CA TYR A 634 1.13 2.18 18.21
C TYR A 634 2.32 3.00 18.76
N GLU A 635 3.38 3.15 17.97
CA GLU A 635 4.53 4.00 18.31
C GLU A 635 4.18 5.49 18.44
N SER A 636 3.21 5.98 17.65
CA SER A 636 2.76 7.38 17.70
C SER A 636 2.15 7.76 19.05
N ILE A 637 1.66 6.78 19.80
CA ILE A 637 1.10 6.91 21.15
C ILE A 637 2.19 6.69 22.21
N THR A 638 3.03 5.65 22.02
CA THR A 638 3.93 5.10 23.06
C THR A 638 5.37 5.61 23.08
N ARG A 639 5.84 6.34 22.05
CA ARG A 639 7.23 6.83 21.95
C ARG A 639 7.31 8.36 22.01
N GLY A 640 8.48 8.91 22.37
CA GLY A 640 8.69 10.35 22.56
C GLY A 640 8.15 10.86 23.90
N HIS A 641 8.34 12.15 24.18
CA HIS A 641 7.96 12.83 25.43
C HIS A 641 6.43 12.84 25.64
N ASP A 642 6.00 12.76 26.91
CA ASP A 642 4.62 12.47 27.31
C ASP A 642 4.02 11.27 26.52
N PRO A 643 4.65 10.08 26.57
CA PRO A 643 4.10 8.88 25.96
C PRO A 643 2.85 8.46 26.72
N GLN A 644 1.75 8.19 26.01
CA GLN A 644 0.51 7.75 26.65
C GLN A 644 0.56 6.22 26.78
N ASP A 645 -0.01 5.68 27.86
CA ASP A 645 -0.28 4.24 27.98
C ASP A 645 -1.51 3.90 27.11
N PRO A 646 -1.35 3.21 25.96
CA PRO A 646 -2.50 2.79 25.15
C PRO A 646 -3.32 1.75 25.93
N PRO A 647 -4.67 1.80 25.88
CA PRO A 647 -5.49 0.76 26.50
C PRO A 647 -5.10 -0.64 26.02
N THR A 648 -5.16 -1.60 26.93
CA THR A 648 -4.71 -2.98 26.67
C THR A 648 -5.41 -3.64 25.48
N GLU A 649 -6.64 -3.19 25.22
CA GLU A 649 -7.52 -3.51 24.12
C GLU A 649 -6.92 -3.13 22.76
N LEU A 650 -6.22 -1.99 22.65
CA LEU A 650 -5.56 -1.55 21.42
C LEU A 650 -4.40 -2.49 21.07
N ARG A 651 -3.54 -2.79 22.05
CA ARG A 651 -2.45 -3.76 21.87
C ARG A 651 -2.99 -5.16 21.53
N ALA A 652 -4.05 -5.60 22.21
CA ALA A 652 -4.69 -6.89 21.97
C ALA A 652 -5.32 -6.98 20.58
N GLN A 653 -6.00 -5.93 20.10
CA GLN A 653 -6.59 -5.89 18.76
C GLN A 653 -5.50 -5.89 17.67
N ILE A 654 -4.39 -5.15 17.83
CA ILE A 654 -3.28 -5.18 16.85
C ILE A 654 -2.66 -6.58 16.77
N ILE A 655 -2.39 -7.21 17.91
CA ILE A 655 -1.88 -8.60 17.95
C ILE A 655 -2.88 -9.59 17.32
N LYS A 656 -4.18 -9.40 17.55
CA LYS A 656 -5.23 -10.20 16.90
C LYS A 656 -5.24 -10.01 15.38
N ILE A 657 -5.02 -8.81 14.86
CA ILE A 657 -4.89 -8.56 13.41
C ILE A 657 -3.67 -9.30 12.84
N MET A 658 -2.53 -9.21 13.53
CA MET A 658 -1.30 -9.93 13.16
C MET A 658 -1.52 -11.46 13.14
N LYS A 659 -2.24 -12.01 14.13
CA LYS A 659 -2.55 -13.45 14.17
C LYS A 659 -3.62 -13.89 13.16
N ALA A 660 -4.56 -13.02 12.79
CA ALA A 660 -5.47 -13.27 11.67
C ALA A 660 -4.68 -13.35 10.36
N ARG A 661 -3.77 -12.40 10.10
CA ARG A 661 -2.87 -12.41 8.93
C ARG A 661 -1.95 -13.63 8.88
N GLY A 662 -1.45 -14.09 10.03
CA GLY A 662 -0.64 -15.32 10.13
C GLY A 662 -1.34 -16.60 9.64
N LYS A 663 -2.68 -16.64 9.58
CA LYS A 663 -3.43 -17.77 8.99
C LYS A 663 -3.54 -17.72 7.46
N PHE A 664 -3.14 -16.61 6.84
CA PHE A 664 -3.15 -16.40 5.39
C PHE A 664 -1.72 -16.36 4.84
N ARG A 665 -0.93 -17.37 5.23
CA ARG A 665 0.41 -17.64 4.72
C ARG A 665 0.43 -18.97 3.97
N ILE A 666 1.20 -19.05 2.90
CA ILE A 666 1.54 -20.27 2.18
C ILE A 666 2.98 -20.64 2.55
N VAL A 667 3.22 -21.85 3.04
CA VAL A 667 4.55 -22.38 3.32
C VAL A 667 4.93 -23.38 2.22
N ASP A 668 5.92 -23.01 1.41
CA ASP A 668 6.41 -23.78 0.27
C ASP A 668 7.94 -23.52 0.15
N VAL A 669 8.52 -23.67 -1.04
CA VAL A 669 9.88 -23.25 -1.37
C VAL A 669 9.91 -22.05 -2.32
N ASP A 670 11.07 -21.39 -2.39
CA ASP A 670 11.40 -20.38 -3.40
C ASP A 670 12.21 -20.96 -4.57
N ALA A 671 12.67 -20.09 -5.47
CA ALA A 671 13.43 -20.46 -6.68
C ALA A 671 14.76 -21.17 -6.39
N ASP A 672 15.32 -21.05 -5.18
CA ASP A 672 16.56 -21.73 -4.77
C ASP A 672 16.26 -23.06 -4.04
N GLY A 673 14.99 -23.49 -3.99
CA GLY A 673 14.53 -24.63 -3.19
C GLY A 673 14.53 -24.37 -1.68
N CYS A 674 14.75 -23.12 -1.25
CA CYS A 674 14.78 -22.77 0.16
C CYS A 674 13.37 -22.62 0.73
N ARG A 675 13.15 -23.08 1.97
CA ARG A 675 11.84 -22.94 2.67
C ARG A 675 11.43 -21.47 2.77
N ILE A 676 10.18 -21.13 2.48
CA ILE A 676 9.69 -19.76 2.50
C ILE A 676 8.20 -19.66 2.87
N ALA A 677 7.83 -18.59 3.58
CA ALA A 677 6.45 -18.18 3.79
C ALA A 677 6.06 -16.99 2.88
N LYS A 678 4.98 -17.13 2.12
CA LYS A 678 4.41 -16.11 1.21
C LYS A 678 2.99 -15.74 1.61
N THR A 679 2.53 -14.52 1.32
CA THR A 679 1.14 -14.09 1.60
C THR A 679 0.13 -14.74 0.65
N GLU A 680 -0.95 -15.30 1.20
CA GLU A 680 -2.11 -15.76 0.43
C GLU A 680 -2.77 -14.57 -0.29
N SER A 681 -2.68 -14.63 -1.62
CA SER A 681 -2.97 -13.55 -2.57
C SER A 681 -3.91 -14.01 -3.70
N VAL A 682 -4.01 -15.32 -3.95
CA VAL A 682 -4.79 -15.93 -5.04
C VAL A 682 -6.30 -15.74 -4.85
N ILE A 683 -6.74 -15.63 -3.59
CA ILE A 683 -8.13 -15.28 -3.22
C ILE A 683 -8.33 -13.79 -2.84
N GLY A 684 -7.31 -12.94 -3.00
CA GLY A 684 -7.34 -11.53 -2.62
C GLY A 684 -8.03 -10.61 -3.63
N TRP A 685 -8.83 -9.65 -3.15
CA TRP A 685 -9.68 -8.78 -3.98
C TRP A 685 -8.92 -7.93 -5.01
N ARG A 686 -7.74 -7.40 -4.63
CA ARG A 686 -6.90 -6.47 -5.43
C ARG A 686 -5.65 -7.11 -6.06
N ASN A 687 -5.55 -8.43 -6.03
CA ASN A 687 -4.25 -9.10 -6.11
C ASN A 687 -3.94 -9.58 -7.54
N GLU A 688 -3.08 -8.84 -8.26
CA GLU A 688 -2.51 -9.25 -9.56
C GLU A 688 -1.27 -10.17 -9.46
N VAL A 689 -0.71 -10.34 -8.25
CA VAL A 689 0.58 -11.00 -7.99
C VAL A 689 0.36 -12.44 -7.50
N TYR A 690 0.75 -13.45 -8.31
CA TYR A 690 0.72 -14.86 -7.94
C TYR A 690 2.08 -15.55 -8.16
N PRO A 691 2.79 -16.01 -7.10
CA PRO A 691 2.43 -16.00 -5.68
C PRO A 691 2.77 -14.67 -5.00
N GLY A 692 2.17 -14.40 -3.84
CA GLY A 692 2.35 -13.15 -3.11
C GLY A 692 3.73 -12.94 -2.46
N GLU A 693 3.95 -11.71 -1.97
CA GLU A 693 5.16 -11.28 -1.25
C GLU A 693 5.55 -12.22 -0.09
N THR A 694 6.86 -12.31 0.18
CA THR A 694 7.41 -13.00 1.35
C THR A 694 6.95 -12.34 2.65
N ALA A 695 6.32 -13.14 3.53
CA ALA A 695 5.80 -12.67 4.80
C ALA A 695 5.70 -13.81 5.82
N TYR A 696 6.38 -13.66 6.96
CA TYR A 696 6.16 -14.50 8.14
C TYR A 696 5.24 -13.72 9.11
N ALA A 697 5.76 -13.27 10.26
CA ALA A 697 5.10 -12.33 11.16
C ALA A 697 4.87 -10.94 10.56
N SER A 698 5.68 -10.56 9.58
CA SER A 698 5.59 -9.30 8.82
C SER A 698 6.27 -9.48 7.46
N ARG A 699 5.88 -8.64 6.49
CA ARG A 699 6.57 -8.48 5.21
C ARG A 699 7.60 -7.35 5.29
N THR A 700 8.47 -7.26 4.29
CA THR A 700 9.38 -6.11 4.12
C THR A 700 8.88 -5.18 3.01
N ALA A 701 8.65 -3.92 3.37
CA ALA A 701 8.00 -2.90 2.54
C ALA A 701 8.65 -1.52 2.77
N TRP A 702 8.12 -0.46 2.14
CA TRP A 702 8.70 0.89 2.26
C TRP A 702 8.68 1.43 3.70
N ASP A 703 7.67 1.03 4.48
CA ASP A 703 7.44 1.46 5.87
C ASP A 703 7.88 0.41 6.91
N SER A 704 8.53 -0.69 6.50
CA SER A 704 8.72 -1.86 7.35
C SER A 704 10.10 -2.53 7.22
N HIS A 705 10.40 -3.43 8.15
CA HIS A 705 11.45 -4.45 8.08
C HIS A 705 10.99 -5.68 8.87
N PRO A 706 11.49 -6.89 8.60
CA PRO A 706 10.71 -8.10 8.88
C PRO A 706 10.64 -8.50 10.37
N VAL A 707 11.50 -7.93 11.22
CA VAL A 707 11.49 -8.13 12.69
C VAL A 707 10.62 -7.11 13.47
N MET A 708 10.07 -6.09 12.79
CA MET A 708 9.46 -4.92 13.44
C MET A 708 8.32 -5.29 14.41
N ALA A 709 7.35 -6.09 13.97
CA ALA A 709 6.22 -6.49 14.82
C ALA A 709 6.64 -7.33 16.03
N ALA A 710 7.66 -8.18 15.90
CA ALA A 710 8.18 -8.98 17.00
C ALA A 710 8.90 -8.12 18.05
N ALA A 711 9.72 -7.16 17.61
CA ALA A 711 10.42 -6.22 18.50
C ALA A 711 9.44 -5.35 19.31
N VAL A 712 8.37 -4.84 18.67
CA VAL A 712 7.41 -3.92 19.30
C VAL A 712 6.38 -4.64 20.18
N PHE A 713 5.86 -5.80 19.75
CA PHE A 713 4.77 -6.48 20.47
C PHE A 713 5.21 -7.63 21.37
N ALA A 714 6.35 -8.29 21.09
CA ALA A 714 6.90 -9.41 21.88
C ALA A 714 5.91 -10.56 22.19
N ASP A 715 4.87 -10.72 21.38
CA ASP A 715 3.89 -11.82 21.51
C ASP A 715 4.53 -13.17 21.15
N PRO A 716 4.27 -14.28 21.89
CA PRO A 716 4.92 -15.56 21.65
C PRO A 716 4.82 -16.11 20.22
N ASP A 717 3.71 -15.90 19.53
CA ASP A 717 3.49 -16.46 18.19
C ASP A 717 4.18 -15.60 17.14
N ILE A 718 4.03 -14.27 17.25
CA ILE A 718 4.68 -13.27 16.38
C ILE A 718 6.21 -13.40 16.47
N VAL A 719 6.74 -13.61 17.68
CA VAL A 719 8.17 -13.87 17.91
C VAL A 719 8.59 -15.22 17.33
N GLY A 720 7.79 -16.27 17.51
CA GLY A 720 8.04 -17.60 16.93
C GLY A 720 8.15 -17.57 15.41
N TRP A 721 7.17 -17.00 14.72
CA TRP A 721 7.17 -16.87 13.26
C TRP A 721 8.34 -16.02 12.74
N THR A 722 8.81 -15.05 13.52
CA THR A 722 10.00 -14.24 13.18
C THR A 722 11.30 -15.01 13.42
N GLN A 723 11.33 -15.90 14.40
CA GLN A 723 12.46 -16.81 14.65
C GLN A 723 12.48 -17.98 13.64
N GLU A 724 11.32 -18.43 13.15
CA GLU A 724 11.18 -19.39 12.05
C GLU A 724 11.80 -18.84 10.76
N MET A 725 11.48 -17.60 10.38
CA MET A 725 12.12 -16.88 9.27
C MET A 725 13.66 -16.81 9.37
N ILE A 726 14.19 -16.70 10.59
CA ILE A 726 15.64 -16.68 10.86
C ILE A 726 16.21 -18.10 10.70
N GLY A 727 15.50 -19.13 11.16
CA GLY A 727 15.87 -20.55 11.02
C GLY A 727 15.85 -21.04 9.56
N ASP A 728 14.88 -20.59 8.77
CA ASP A 728 14.79 -20.82 7.32
C ASP A 728 15.87 -20.07 6.53
N GLY A 729 16.54 -19.10 7.18
CA GLY A 729 17.59 -18.25 6.59
C GLY A 729 17.07 -17.09 5.73
N GLN A 730 15.75 -16.87 5.68
CA GLN A 730 15.09 -15.90 4.80
C GLN A 730 15.19 -14.43 5.25
N PHE A 731 15.78 -14.16 6.42
CA PHE A 731 15.92 -12.81 6.96
C PHE A 731 16.78 -11.90 6.06
N TYR A 732 17.98 -12.33 5.68
CA TYR A 732 18.93 -11.44 4.99
C TYR A 732 18.48 -11.07 3.58
N ARG A 733 17.88 -12.02 2.82
CA ARG A 733 17.28 -11.75 1.50
C ARG A 733 16.15 -10.72 1.53
N GLN A 734 15.45 -10.60 2.65
CA GLN A 734 14.39 -9.59 2.79
C GLN A 734 14.95 -8.17 3.00
N LEU A 735 16.24 -8.01 3.32
CA LEU A 735 16.86 -6.69 3.53
C LEU A 735 17.35 -6.01 2.24
N ASP A 736 17.25 -6.67 1.07
CA ASP A 736 17.62 -6.12 -0.24
C ASP A 736 17.03 -4.70 -0.45
N LEU A 737 15.77 -4.50 -0.04
CA LEU A 737 15.10 -3.19 -0.11
C LEU A 737 15.80 -2.12 0.74
N GLN A 738 16.23 -2.48 1.96
CA GLN A 738 16.96 -1.59 2.88
C GLN A 738 18.40 -1.32 2.43
N VAL A 739 18.99 -2.16 1.59
CA VAL A 739 20.29 -1.89 0.96
C VAL A 739 20.13 -0.98 -0.26
N ASP A 740 19.31 -1.37 -1.25
CA ASP A 740 19.32 -0.78 -2.59
C ASP A 740 18.44 0.48 -2.75
N ASN A 741 17.38 0.63 -1.96
CA ASN A 741 16.46 1.77 -2.12
C ASN A 741 16.95 3.02 -1.38
N THR A 742 17.50 3.98 -2.13
CA THR A 742 18.11 5.22 -1.64
C THR A 742 17.11 6.29 -1.14
N THR A 743 15.81 6.03 -1.09
CA THR A 743 14.83 7.03 -0.58
C THR A 743 14.95 7.18 0.95
N ALA A 744 14.63 8.38 1.45
CA ALA A 744 14.62 8.68 2.88
C ALA A 744 13.57 7.85 3.64
N ARG A 745 12.43 7.53 3.00
CA ARG A 745 11.38 6.64 3.53
C ARG A 745 11.92 5.26 3.90
N VAL A 746 12.63 4.59 2.99
CA VAL A 746 13.27 3.30 3.29
C VAL A 746 14.49 3.49 4.20
N GLY A 747 15.22 4.60 4.09
CA GLY A 747 16.35 4.95 4.96
C GLY A 747 15.97 5.09 6.44
N LEU A 748 14.78 5.61 6.74
CA LEU A 748 14.24 5.66 8.10
C LEU A 748 14.02 4.25 8.67
N ASN A 749 13.51 3.32 7.88
CA ASN A 749 13.27 1.95 8.35
C ASN A 749 14.55 1.10 8.39
N ALA A 750 15.52 1.37 7.52
CA ALA A 750 16.88 0.87 7.68
C ALA A 750 17.53 1.38 8.99
N LEU A 751 17.34 2.66 9.35
CA LEU A 751 17.80 3.23 10.62
C LEU A 751 17.15 2.51 11.82
N ARG A 752 15.82 2.36 11.82
CA ARG A 752 15.06 1.71 12.92
C ARG A 752 15.50 0.28 13.18
N LEU A 753 15.72 -0.49 12.11
CA LEU A 753 16.26 -1.85 12.19
C LEU A 753 17.58 -1.89 12.96
N VAL A 754 18.54 -1.02 12.61
CA VAL A 754 19.90 -1.03 13.20
C VAL A 754 20.03 -0.22 14.50
N SER A 755 19.09 0.68 14.80
CA SER A 755 19.15 1.56 15.97
C SER A 755 18.40 1.04 17.19
N ARG A 756 17.45 0.12 17.00
CA ARG A 756 16.68 -0.50 18.10
C ARG A 756 16.14 -1.89 17.80
N ASP A 757 15.50 -2.12 16.66
CA ASP A 757 14.54 -3.23 16.53
C ASP A 757 15.21 -4.58 16.33
N TRP A 758 16.41 -4.60 15.72
CA TRP A 758 17.24 -5.81 15.67
C TRP A 758 17.70 -6.24 17.06
N ASP A 759 18.33 -5.34 17.82
CA ASP A 759 18.85 -5.63 19.17
C ASP A 759 17.70 -6.01 20.14
N ALA A 760 16.56 -5.31 20.04
CA ALA A 760 15.35 -5.64 20.80
C ALA A 760 14.83 -7.04 20.46
N PHE A 761 14.78 -7.42 19.17
CA PHE A 761 14.41 -8.77 18.74
C PHE A 761 15.42 -9.83 19.20
N GLN A 762 16.73 -9.57 19.12
CA GLN A 762 17.77 -10.50 19.60
C GLN A 762 17.71 -10.76 21.11
N ALA A 763 17.15 -9.83 21.90
CA ALA A 763 16.94 -10.00 23.33
C ALA A 763 15.71 -10.85 23.69
N LEU A 764 14.84 -11.19 22.73
CA LEU A 764 13.63 -11.98 22.99
C LEU A 764 13.94 -13.47 23.15
N ALA A 765 13.29 -14.10 24.12
CA ALA A 765 13.43 -15.53 24.36
C ALA A 765 12.98 -16.36 23.15
N ALA A 766 13.60 -17.54 22.96
CA ALA A 766 13.21 -18.49 21.93
C ALA A 766 11.75 -18.96 22.11
N ARG A 767 10.99 -19.03 21.02
CA ARG A 767 9.59 -19.46 20.96
C ARG A 767 9.42 -20.58 19.93
N PRO A 768 8.77 -21.71 20.27
CA PRO A 768 8.61 -22.85 19.36
C PRO A 768 7.38 -22.72 18.44
N ALA A 769 6.75 -21.55 18.36
CA ALA A 769 5.52 -21.35 17.58
C ALA A 769 5.83 -21.21 16.09
N THR A 770 5.42 -22.21 15.30
CA THR A 770 5.49 -22.20 13.83
C THR A 770 4.27 -21.55 13.21
N LEU A 771 4.36 -21.19 11.92
CA LEU A 771 3.24 -20.68 11.15
C LEU A 771 2.05 -21.67 11.15
N PRO A 772 0.79 -21.21 11.34
CA PRO A 772 -0.38 -22.08 11.40
C PRO A 772 -0.62 -22.95 10.16
N THR A 773 -0.04 -22.57 9.03
CA THR A 773 -0.18 -23.23 7.73
C THR A 773 1.02 -24.08 7.33
N ASP A 774 2.00 -24.27 8.22
CA ASP A 774 2.98 -25.35 8.03
C ASP A 774 2.26 -26.71 7.99
N TRP A 775 2.71 -27.62 7.13
CA TRP A 775 2.05 -28.90 6.90
C TRP A 775 1.87 -29.76 8.15
N ASP A 776 2.78 -29.68 9.10
CA ASP A 776 2.82 -30.49 10.32
C ASP A 776 2.35 -29.73 11.58
N ALA A 777 1.79 -28.53 11.41
CA ALA A 777 1.08 -27.78 12.45
C ALA A 777 -0.34 -28.33 12.74
N ASP A 778 -0.98 -27.90 13.83
CA ASP A 778 -2.35 -28.28 14.19
C ASP A 778 -3.39 -27.81 13.15
N ASP A 779 -4.42 -28.64 12.92
CA ASP A 779 -5.59 -28.30 12.11
C ASP A 779 -6.31 -27.05 12.64
N PHE A 780 -6.76 -26.18 11.73
CA PHE A 780 -7.55 -25.00 12.08
C PHE A 780 -8.63 -24.69 11.06
N VAL A 781 -9.69 -24.02 11.52
CA VAL A 781 -10.60 -23.25 10.66
C VAL A 781 -10.59 -21.80 11.14
N PHE A 782 -10.61 -20.87 10.20
CA PHE A 782 -10.81 -19.44 10.41
C PHE A 782 -11.86 -18.96 9.41
N THR A 783 -12.84 -18.20 9.91
CA THR A 783 -13.92 -17.63 9.11
C THR A 783 -14.05 -16.15 9.45
N ASP A 784 -14.39 -15.36 8.43
CA ASP A 784 -14.69 -13.95 8.57
C ASP A 784 -15.95 -13.64 7.74
N GLU A 785 -17.09 -13.61 8.42
CA GLU A 785 -18.41 -13.37 7.85
C GLU A 785 -18.62 -11.93 7.38
N GLU A 786 -17.72 -10.99 7.72
CA GLU A 786 -17.80 -9.60 7.28
C GLU A 786 -17.06 -9.36 5.95
N ASN A 787 -15.89 -9.99 5.79
CA ASN A 787 -15.11 -10.04 4.54
C ASN A 787 -15.56 -11.15 3.59
N GLY A 788 -16.33 -12.14 4.06
CA GLY A 788 -16.81 -13.26 3.25
C GLY A 788 -15.73 -14.29 2.92
N VAL A 789 -14.81 -14.59 3.85
CA VAL A 789 -13.62 -15.42 3.59
C VAL A 789 -13.43 -16.55 4.61
N VAL A 790 -12.90 -17.68 4.14
CA VAL A 790 -12.48 -18.84 4.93
C VAL A 790 -11.01 -19.16 4.65
N ALA A 791 -10.28 -19.52 5.71
CA ALA A 791 -8.98 -20.18 5.63
C ALA A 791 -9.00 -21.40 6.55
N LEU A 792 -8.59 -22.57 6.06
CA LEU A 792 -8.50 -23.79 6.87
C LEU A 792 -7.29 -24.64 6.53
N LYS A 793 -6.91 -25.47 7.52
CA LYS A 793 -5.97 -26.57 7.41
C LYS A 793 -6.65 -27.84 7.91
N HIS A 794 -6.60 -28.92 7.12
CA HIS A 794 -7.05 -30.24 7.55
C HIS A 794 -6.02 -31.30 7.13
N GLY A 795 -5.37 -31.93 8.09
CA GLY A 795 -4.24 -32.82 7.82
C GLY A 795 -3.14 -32.06 7.06
N ARG A 796 -2.78 -32.56 5.86
CA ARG A 796 -1.81 -31.90 4.95
C ARG A 796 -2.50 -31.22 3.75
N GLU A 797 -3.71 -30.70 3.95
CA GLU A 797 -4.41 -29.84 3.00
C GLU A 797 -4.56 -28.42 3.57
N LEU A 798 -4.41 -27.42 2.69
CA LEU A 798 -4.77 -26.02 2.96
C LEU A 798 -5.85 -25.59 1.97
N LEU A 799 -6.94 -24.99 2.46
CA LEU A 799 -8.00 -24.43 1.62
C LEU A 799 -8.33 -22.99 2.03
N PHE A 800 -8.17 -22.08 1.07
CA PHE A 800 -8.56 -20.68 1.14
C PHE A 800 -9.73 -20.43 0.20
N VAL A 801 -10.79 -19.78 0.68
CA VAL A 801 -11.99 -19.48 -0.11
C VAL A 801 -12.48 -18.06 0.17
N SER A 802 -12.51 -17.22 -0.87
CA SER A 802 -13.22 -15.95 -0.86
C SER A 802 -14.60 -16.14 -1.49
N LEU A 803 -15.64 -16.15 -0.64
CA LEU A 803 -17.04 -16.24 -1.03
C LEU A 803 -17.59 -14.87 -1.44
N TYR A 804 -17.08 -13.79 -0.88
CA TYR A 804 -17.37 -12.43 -1.32
C TYR A 804 -16.21 -11.91 -2.18
N PHE A 805 -16.15 -12.38 -3.43
CA PHE A 805 -15.07 -12.06 -4.38
C PHE A 805 -15.56 -11.16 -5.53
N ARG A 806 -14.91 -9.99 -5.68
CA ARG A 806 -15.08 -8.99 -6.76
C ARG A 806 -16.54 -8.74 -7.20
N SER A 807 -17.47 -8.80 -6.25
CA SER A 807 -18.89 -8.49 -6.41
C SER A 807 -19.12 -6.98 -6.25
N ARG A 808 -18.56 -6.17 -7.15
CA ARG A 808 -18.47 -4.70 -7.03
C ARG A 808 -19.81 -3.93 -7.10
N GLN A 809 -20.83 -4.52 -7.75
CA GLN A 809 -22.13 -3.85 -8.03
C GLN A 809 -23.36 -4.69 -7.65
N ALA A 810 -23.22 -6.01 -7.58
CA ALA A 810 -24.27 -6.98 -7.27
C ALA A 810 -23.63 -8.35 -6.95
N VAL A 811 -24.40 -9.29 -6.42
CA VAL A 811 -23.94 -10.66 -6.11
C VAL A 811 -23.76 -11.47 -7.39
N ASN A 812 -22.52 -11.83 -7.69
CA ASN A 812 -22.13 -12.50 -8.95
C ASN A 812 -22.24 -14.05 -8.93
N ASN A 813 -22.49 -14.67 -7.77
CA ASN A 813 -22.49 -16.12 -7.57
C ASN A 813 -21.19 -16.84 -7.96
N TYR A 814 -20.04 -16.14 -7.89
CA TYR A 814 -18.71 -16.71 -7.99
C TYR A 814 -17.99 -16.71 -6.64
N ALA A 815 -17.19 -17.75 -6.38
CA ALA A 815 -16.22 -17.79 -5.30
C ALA A 815 -14.82 -18.00 -5.88
N ARG A 816 -13.79 -17.44 -5.23
CA ARG A 816 -12.38 -17.63 -5.57
C ARG A 816 -11.76 -18.61 -4.59
N VAL A 817 -11.14 -19.68 -5.10
CA VAL A 817 -10.54 -20.76 -4.28
C VAL A 817 -9.05 -20.90 -4.53
N HIS A 818 -8.31 -21.26 -3.49
CA HIS A 818 -6.94 -21.75 -3.57
C HIS A 818 -6.78 -22.95 -2.62
N HIS A 819 -6.39 -24.09 -3.15
CA HIS A 819 -6.25 -25.37 -2.46
C HIS A 819 -4.86 -25.93 -2.71
N LEU A 820 -4.14 -26.29 -1.65
CA LEU A 820 -2.75 -26.68 -1.71
C LEU A 820 -2.53 -27.99 -0.97
N THR A 821 -1.74 -28.87 -1.59
CA THR A 821 -1.18 -30.08 -0.98
C THR A 821 0.35 -30.00 -1.08
N PRO A 822 1.11 -30.92 -0.44
CA PRO A 822 2.56 -30.99 -0.64
C PRO A 822 2.96 -31.28 -2.11
N THR A 823 2.06 -31.79 -2.94
CA THR A 823 2.34 -32.33 -4.28
C THR A 823 1.69 -31.55 -5.43
N ASP A 824 0.78 -30.62 -5.16
CA ASP A 824 0.15 -29.76 -6.17
C ASP A 824 -0.51 -28.51 -5.57
N GLN A 825 -0.83 -27.55 -6.45
CA GLN A 825 -1.67 -26.39 -6.13
C GLN A 825 -2.83 -26.31 -7.14
N ARG A 826 -4.05 -26.08 -6.65
CA ARG A 826 -5.26 -25.85 -7.46
C ARG A 826 -5.86 -24.51 -7.08
N SER A 827 -6.26 -23.72 -8.06
CA SER A 827 -6.99 -22.47 -7.81
C SER A 827 -8.07 -22.27 -8.85
N GLY A 828 -9.03 -21.40 -8.60
CA GLY A 828 -10.03 -21.10 -9.61
C GLY A 828 -11.08 -20.10 -9.18
N THR A 829 -11.85 -19.66 -10.18
CA THR A 829 -13.14 -19.03 -9.95
C THR A 829 -14.22 -20.10 -10.19
N ILE A 830 -15.04 -20.39 -9.19
CA ILE A 830 -16.07 -21.44 -9.23
C ILE A 830 -17.47 -20.87 -8.98
N ARG A 831 -18.52 -21.57 -9.41
CA ARG A 831 -19.89 -21.22 -9.03
C ARG A 831 -20.13 -21.50 -7.55
N GLN A 832 -20.90 -20.63 -6.92
CA GLN A 832 -21.52 -20.85 -5.62
C GLN A 832 -23.00 -20.43 -5.67
N HIS A 833 -23.77 -20.74 -4.63
CA HIS A 833 -25.15 -20.30 -4.51
C HIS A 833 -25.30 -19.25 -3.39
N SER A 834 -26.05 -18.19 -3.67
CA SER A 834 -26.32 -17.10 -2.71
C SER A 834 -27.82 -16.92 -2.45
N ALA A 835 -28.19 -16.58 -1.21
CA ALA A 835 -29.59 -16.38 -0.82
C ALA A 835 -29.82 -15.14 0.04
N GLY A 836 -31.09 -14.71 0.12
CA GLY A 836 -31.53 -13.52 0.88
C GLY A 836 -31.41 -12.18 0.13
N LEU A 837 -31.25 -12.23 -1.19
CA LEU A 837 -31.08 -11.08 -2.09
C LEU A 837 -32.38 -10.29 -2.29
N THR A 838 -32.29 -9.05 -2.80
CA THR A 838 -33.45 -8.20 -3.10
C THR A 838 -34.07 -8.54 -4.47
N GLY A 839 -35.05 -7.74 -4.90
CA GLY A 839 -35.56 -7.75 -6.28
C GLY A 839 -34.77 -6.88 -7.26
N ASP A 840 -33.85 -6.05 -6.74
CA ASP A 840 -33.07 -5.10 -7.52
C ASP A 840 -31.95 -5.82 -8.28
N THR A 841 -31.61 -5.28 -9.46
CA THR A 841 -30.67 -5.94 -10.38
C THR A 841 -29.62 -5.00 -10.96
N TYR A 842 -28.49 -5.60 -11.32
CA TYR A 842 -27.43 -5.01 -12.12
C TYR A 842 -27.26 -5.87 -13.38
N THR A 843 -27.12 -5.24 -14.54
CA THR A 843 -26.78 -5.94 -15.79
C THR A 843 -25.28 -5.76 -16.05
N VAL A 844 -24.58 -6.85 -16.30
CA VAL A 844 -23.13 -6.83 -16.58
C VAL A 844 -22.87 -6.12 -17.91
N PRO A 845 -22.05 -5.05 -17.93
CA PRO A 845 -21.73 -4.32 -19.15
C PRO A 845 -20.82 -5.14 -20.08
N ASP A 846 -20.73 -4.71 -21.33
CA ASP A 846 -19.80 -5.26 -22.31
C ASP A 846 -18.38 -4.69 -22.11
N TRP A 847 -17.79 -5.03 -20.97
CA TRP A 847 -16.46 -4.57 -20.55
C TRP A 847 -15.50 -5.75 -20.42
N ILE A 848 -14.35 -5.65 -21.08
CA ILE A 848 -13.28 -6.66 -21.03
C ILE A 848 -12.25 -6.40 -19.92
N LEU A 849 -12.32 -5.24 -19.26
CA LEU A 849 -11.40 -4.80 -18.21
C LEU A 849 -12.19 -4.15 -17.05
N TRP A 850 -11.65 -4.23 -15.83
CA TRP A 850 -12.23 -3.64 -14.62
C TRP A 850 -11.23 -2.75 -13.87
N ASP A 851 -10.61 -1.82 -14.60
CA ASP A 851 -9.54 -0.92 -14.16
C ASP A 851 -9.73 -0.39 -12.72
N TYR A 852 -8.72 -0.58 -11.87
CA TYR A 852 -8.79 -0.20 -10.46
C TYR A 852 -8.96 1.31 -10.26
N ALA A 853 -8.30 2.12 -11.10
CA ALA A 853 -8.31 3.58 -10.99
C ALA A 853 -9.66 4.20 -11.40
N ILE A 854 -10.68 3.41 -11.79
CA ILE A 854 -12.07 3.90 -11.84
C ILE A 854 -12.55 4.41 -10.46
N ASN A 855 -11.95 3.93 -9.36
CA ASN A 855 -12.24 4.34 -7.98
C ASN A 855 -11.30 5.44 -7.45
N ASP A 856 -10.36 5.93 -8.28
CA ASP A 856 -9.49 7.05 -7.95
C ASP A 856 -10.15 8.37 -8.41
N PRO A 857 -10.56 9.28 -7.50
CA PRO A 857 -11.24 10.52 -7.88
C PRO A 857 -10.34 11.54 -8.62
N SER A 858 -9.04 11.27 -8.75
CA SER A 858 -8.11 12.04 -9.58
C SER A 858 -7.91 11.46 -10.99
N ALA A 859 -8.35 10.22 -11.22
CA ALA A 859 -8.19 9.53 -12.50
C ALA A 859 -9.20 10.03 -13.55
N THR A 860 -8.75 10.13 -14.81
CA THR A 860 -9.61 10.55 -15.93
C THR A 860 -9.74 9.39 -16.92
N LEU A 861 -10.51 8.38 -16.52
CA LEU A 861 -10.64 7.12 -17.26
C LEU A 861 -12.04 6.94 -17.88
N PRO A 862 -12.14 6.30 -19.06
CA PRO A 862 -13.42 5.80 -19.56
C PRO A 862 -13.93 4.65 -18.70
N ALA A 863 -15.26 4.55 -18.56
CA ALA A 863 -15.90 3.49 -17.80
C ALA A 863 -15.70 2.13 -18.53
N GLY A 864 -15.12 1.15 -17.84
CA GLY A 864 -14.62 -0.10 -18.42
C GLY A 864 -13.13 -0.12 -18.75
N GLY A 865 -12.40 0.97 -18.46
CA GLY A 865 -10.97 1.10 -18.78
C GLY A 865 -10.70 1.41 -20.25
N PHE A 866 -9.42 1.59 -20.61
CA PHE A 866 -9.06 1.78 -22.02
C PHE A 866 -9.24 0.48 -22.81
N PRO A 867 -9.66 0.52 -24.09
CA PRO A 867 -9.60 -0.65 -24.94
C PRO A 867 -8.14 -1.08 -25.18
N PRO A 868 -7.85 -2.39 -25.30
CA PRO A 868 -6.54 -2.86 -25.72
C PRO A 868 -6.27 -2.51 -27.20
N PRO A 869 -5.01 -2.53 -27.65
CA PRO A 869 -4.68 -2.37 -29.07
C PRO A 869 -5.30 -3.49 -29.93
N GLY A 870 -5.73 -3.18 -31.15
CA GLY A 870 -6.24 -4.18 -32.11
C GLY A 870 -7.74 -4.08 -32.38
N ASP A 871 -8.35 -5.21 -32.77
CA ASP A 871 -9.79 -5.29 -33.05
C ASP A 871 -10.63 -5.23 -31.76
N PRO A 872 -11.85 -4.67 -31.80
CA PRO A 872 -12.75 -4.64 -30.64
C PRO A 872 -13.06 -6.03 -30.08
N LEU A 873 -12.89 -6.19 -28.77
CA LEU A 873 -13.23 -7.40 -28.03
C LEU A 873 -14.55 -7.22 -27.27
N HIS A 874 -15.26 -8.32 -27.06
CA HIS A 874 -16.55 -8.36 -26.39
C HIS A 874 -16.54 -9.36 -25.22
N GLN A 875 -17.23 -9.02 -24.14
CA GLN A 875 -17.24 -9.74 -22.87
C GLN A 875 -18.24 -10.91 -22.89
N ALA A 876 -17.78 -12.13 -22.61
CA ALA A 876 -18.64 -13.31 -22.59
C ALA A 876 -19.74 -13.24 -21.50
N LEU A 877 -19.53 -12.47 -20.44
CA LEU A 877 -20.51 -12.18 -19.39
C LEU A 877 -21.47 -11.02 -19.72
N ALA A 878 -21.31 -10.31 -20.85
CA ALA A 878 -22.13 -9.14 -21.20
C ALA A 878 -23.64 -9.48 -21.23
N GLY A 879 -24.46 -8.64 -20.61
CA GLY A 879 -25.91 -8.84 -20.50
C GLY A 879 -26.35 -9.83 -19.42
N ASP A 880 -25.44 -10.48 -18.67
CA ASP A 880 -25.81 -11.29 -17.50
C ASP A 880 -26.48 -10.40 -16.44
N VAL A 881 -27.55 -10.88 -15.82
CA VAL A 881 -28.28 -10.15 -14.78
C VAL A 881 -27.91 -10.71 -13.41
N HIS A 882 -27.51 -9.83 -12.50
CA HIS A 882 -27.13 -10.14 -11.11
C HIS A 882 -28.07 -9.42 -10.14
N ARG A 883 -28.34 -10.01 -8.98
CA ARG A 883 -29.20 -9.39 -7.94
C ARG A 883 -28.38 -8.73 -6.84
N LEU A 884 -28.91 -7.65 -6.27
CA LEU A 884 -28.26 -6.96 -5.15
C LEU A 884 -28.54 -7.65 -3.81
N ALA A 885 -27.59 -7.55 -2.90
CA ALA A 885 -27.80 -7.86 -1.49
C ALA A 885 -28.49 -6.69 -0.76
N PRO A 886 -29.32 -6.96 0.26
CA PRO A 886 -29.92 -5.91 1.09
C PRO A 886 -28.84 -5.21 1.94
N ILE A 887 -28.79 -3.89 1.86
CA ILE A 887 -27.95 -3.06 2.74
C ILE A 887 -28.63 -2.80 4.10
N PRO A 888 -27.88 -2.53 5.17
CA PRO A 888 -28.44 -2.11 6.46
C PRO A 888 -29.23 -0.79 6.36
N PRO A 889 -30.34 -0.61 7.10
CA PRO A 889 -31.15 0.61 7.01
C PRO A 889 -30.48 1.91 7.49
N ASP A 890 -29.33 1.82 8.17
CA ASP A 890 -28.51 2.95 8.61
C ASP A 890 -27.43 3.36 7.59
N VAL A 891 -27.26 2.63 6.48
CA VAL A 891 -26.35 3.02 5.39
C VAL A 891 -27.06 3.99 4.44
N GLU A 892 -26.62 5.25 4.44
CA GLU A 892 -27.16 6.29 3.57
C GLU A 892 -26.65 6.14 2.12
N ASP A 893 -25.34 5.96 1.93
CA ASP A 893 -24.74 5.87 0.60
C ASP A 893 -23.58 4.85 0.51
N PRO A 894 -23.81 3.66 -0.08
CA PRO A 894 -22.76 2.67 -0.32
C PRO A 894 -21.77 3.05 -1.42
N ALA A 895 -22.02 4.11 -2.20
CA ALA A 895 -21.12 4.66 -3.23
C ALA A 895 -20.28 5.86 -2.73
N LEU A 896 -20.42 6.26 -1.46
CA LEU A 896 -19.60 7.26 -0.77
C LEU A 896 -19.58 8.66 -1.43
N GLY A 897 -20.67 9.05 -2.10
CA GLY A 897 -20.83 10.29 -2.86
C GLY A 897 -20.47 10.16 -4.34
N SER A 898 -20.02 9.00 -4.81
CA SER A 898 -19.69 8.81 -6.23
C SER A 898 -20.92 8.50 -7.08
N THR A 899 -21.02 9.18 -8.22
CA THR A 899 -22.08 8.99 -9.23
C THR A 899 -21.57 8.36 -10.53
N ALA A 900 -20.26 8.11 -10.64
CA ALA A 900 -19.65 7.55 -11.86
C ALA A 900 -20.03 6.08 -12.06
N TYR A 901 -20.47 5.72 -13.27
CA TYR A 901 -20.88 4.36 -13.57
C TYR A 901 -19.70 3.39 -13.51
N GLY A 902 -19.82 2.38 -12.65
CA GLY A 902 -18.80 1.36 -12.40
C GLY A 902 -18.13 1.48 -11.04
N VAL A 903 -18.09 2.66 -10.40
CA VAL A 903 -17.45 2.86 -9.09
C VAL A 903 -18.02 1.91 -8.04
N GLU A 904 -17.12 1.26 -7.31
CA GLU A 904 -17.40 0.19 -6.35
C GLU A 904 -18.44 0.61 -5.31
N LYS A 905 -19.41 -0.28 -5.05
CA LYS A 905 -20.46 -0.05 -4.05
C LYS A 905 -20.32 -1.03 -2.91
N LEU A 906 -20.20 -0.49 -1.70
CA LEU A 906 -20.07 -1.28 -0.49
C LEU A 906 -21.35 -2.07 -0.20
N LEU A 907 -21.18 -3.28 0.33
CA LEU A 907 -22.24 -4.19 0.80
C LEU A 907 -23.22 -4.75 -0.27
N VAL A 908 -23.50 -4.06 -1.38
CA VAL A 908 -24.50 -4.50 -2.39
C VAL A 908 -24.17 -5.84 -3.07
N GLY A 909 -22.90 -6.25 -3.02
CA GLY A 909 -22.44 -7.57 -3.46
C GLY A 909 -22.26 -8.61 -2.35
N ARG A 910 -22.53 -8.30 -1.08
CA ARG A 910 -22.33 -9.23 0.05
C ARG A 910 -23.62 -9.98 0.38
N ALA A 911 -23.77 -11.19 -0.15
CA ALA A 911 -24.96 -11.99 0.07
C ALA A 911 -25.18 -12.32 1.57
N PRO A 912 -26.43 -12.23 2.09
CA PRO A 912 -26.76 -12.67 3.45
C PRO A 912 -26.43 -14.15 3.75
N LEU A 913 -26.49 -15.02 2.74
CA LEU A 913 -26.00 -16.39 2.79
C LEU A 913 -25.20 -16.70 1.53
N TYR A 914 -24.02 -17.31 1.70
CA TYR A 914 -23.26 -18.01 0.66
C TYR A 914 -23.25 -19.52 0.93
N CYS A 915 -23.26 -20.32 -0.13
CA CYS A 915 -23.15 -21.79 -0.11
C CYS A 915 -22.23 -22.24 -1.25
N CYS A 916 -21.05 -22.76 -0.91
CA CYS A 916 -20.01 -23.18 -1.84
C CYS A 916 -19.62 -24.65 -1.59
N GLU A 917 -19.36 -25.41 -2.66
CA GLU A 917 -18.87 -26.80 -2.58
C GLU A 917 -17.63 -26.96 -3.46
N TYR A 918 -16.56 -27.52 -2.90
CA TYR A 918 -15.29 -27.70 -3.58
C TYR A 918 -14.53 -28.88 -2.95
N GLY A 919 -14.19 -29.89 -3.77
CA GLY A 919 -13.63 -31.15 -3.29
C GLY A 919 -14.60 -31.85 -2.35
N ASP A 920 -14.11 -32.25 -1.18
CA ASP A 920 -14.91 -32.84 -0.10
C ASP A 920 -15.38 -31.82 0.95
N TYR A 921 -15.29 -30.51 0.64
CA TYR A 921 -15.73 -29.41 1.50
C TYR A 921 -17.06 -28.78 1.02
N LEU A 922 -17.98 -28.54 1.96
CA LEU A 922 -19.15 -27.68 1.81
C LEU A 922 -19.05 -26.55 2.83
N ILE A 923 -19.03 -25.32 2.35
CA ILE A 923 -18.96 -24.11 3.16
C ILE A 923 -20.28 -23.36 3.04
N ALA A 924 -20.93 -23.07 4.16
CA ALA A 924 -22.14 -22.26 4.21
C ALA A 924 -21.97 -21.12 5.22
N MET A 925 -21.89 -19.89 4.73
CA MET A 925 -21.54 -18.70 5.49
C MET A 925 -22.71 -17.71 5.54
N ASN A 926 -23.14 -17.33 6.74
CA ASN A 926 -24.19 -16.35 6.96
C ASN A 926 -23.59 -14.99 7.35
N THR A 927 -23.67 -14.01 6.45
CA THR A 927 -23.14 -12.66 6.64
C THR A 927 -24.16 -11.68 7.25
N SER A 928 -25.38 -12.15 7.55
CA SER A 928 -26.42 -11.33 8.18
C SER A 928 -26.29 -11.30 9.71
N THR A 929 -26.78 -10.23 10.33
CA THR A 929 -26.76 -10.01 11.79
C THR A 929 -28.02 -10.52 12.48
N ASP A 930 -29.08 -10.82 11.73
CA ASP A 930 -30.44 -11.05 12.20
C ASP A 930 -31.06 -12.40 11.78
N LYS A 931 -30.65 -12.98 10.63
CA LYS A 931 -31.34 -14.13 10.03
C LYS A 931 -30.69 -15.45 10.42
N VAL A 932 -31.50 -16.50 10.56
CA VAL A 932 -31.03 -17.89 10.59
C VAL A 932 -31.44 -18.57 9.30
N PHE A 933 -30.48 -19.04 8.52
CA PHE A 933 -30.76 -19.82 7.32
C PHE A 933 -30.86 -21.31 7.66
N THR A 934 -31.77 -22.01 6.98
CA THR A 934 -31.84 -23.48 7.02
C THR A 934 -31.38 -23.99 5.67
N LEU A 935 -30.31 -24.77 5.63
CA LEU A 935 -29.80 -25.42 4.43
C LEU A 935 -30.74 -26.57 4.05
N PRO A 936 -30.99 -26.80 2.75
CA PRO A 936 -31.74 -27.96 2.29
C PRO A 936 -31.00 -29.26 2.64
N ALA A 937 -31.75 -30.35 2.75
CA ALA A 937 -31.19 -31.68 3.00
C ALA A 937 -30.18 -32.07 1.90
N ARG A 938 -28.90 -32.11 2.25
CA ARG A 938 -27.83 -32.65 1.39
C ARG A 938 -27.71 -34.15 1.66
N GLN A 939 -28.44 -34.97 0.90
CA GLN A 939 -28.31 -36.43 1.01
C GLN A 939 -27.05 -36.92 0.29
N ASP A 940 -26.75 -36.34 -0.88
CA ASP A 940 -25.67 -36.78 -1.78
C ASP A 940 -24.27 -36.38 -1.30
N PHE A 941 -24.19 -35.39 -0.40
CA PHE A 941 -22.94 -35.02 0.29
C PHE A 941 -22.53 -36.06 1.35
N GLY A 942 -23.44 -36.95 1.75
CA GLY A 942 -23.16 -38.03 2.70
C GLY A 942 -23.06 -37.57 4.17
N GLU A 943 -22.39 -38.40 4.98
CA GLU A 943 -22.05 -38.07 6.37
C GLU A 943 -20.77 -37.25 6.41
N ALA A 944 -20.79 -36.15 7.17
CA ALA A 944 -19.72 -35.15 7.16
C ALA A 944 -19.39 -34.64 8.57
N ARG A 945 -18.14 -34.23 8.78
CA ARG A 945 -17.69 -33.57 10.01
C ARG A 945 -17.78 -32.06 9.82
N ASP A 946 -18.53 -31.40 10.69
CA ASP A 946 -18.43 -29.96 10.91
C ASP A 946 -17.07 -29.65 11.54
N LEU A 947 -16.19 -29.01 10.78
CA LEU A 947 -14.85 -28.62 11.21
C LEU A 947 -14.84 -27.39 12.13
N VAL A 948 -15.93 -26.59 12.16
CA VAL A 948 -16.08 -25.43 13.05
C VAL A 948 -16.66 -25.87 14.40
N GLY A 949 -17.79 -26.58 14.38
CA GLY A 949 -18.47 -27.06 15.59
C GLY A 949 -17.97 -28.41 16.11
N GLY A 950 -17.04 -29.06 15.40
CA GLY A 950 -16.36 -30.31 15.80
C GLY A 950 -17.22 -31.58 15.78
N LYS A 951 -18.40 -31.55 15.13
CA LYS A 951 -19.45 -32.59 15.25
C LYS A 951 -19.72 -33.30 13.93
N THR A 952 -19.99 -34.60 13.99
CA THR A 952 -20.47 -35.34 12.81
C THR A 952 -21.96 -35.05 12.55
N VAL A 953 -22.29 -34.80 11.29
CA VAL A 953 -23.64 -34.62 10.76
C VAL A 953 -23.94 -35.80 9.83
N GLY A 954 -24.94 -36.61 10.20
CA GLY A 954 -25.45 -37.67 9.33
C GLY A 954 -26.14 -37.13 8.06
N ALA A 955 -26.07 -37.90 6.98
CA ALA A 955 -26.58 -37.51 5.66
C ALA A 955 -28.05 -37.05 5.67
N GLY A 956 -28.40 -36.12 4.77
CA GLY A 956 -29.78 -35.66 4.58
C GLY A 956 -30.34 -34.77 5.70
N ARG A 957 -29.53 -34.35 6.68
CA ARG A 957 -29.94 -33.36 7.69
C ARG A 957 -30.08 -31.97 7.06
N CYS A 958 -31.22 -31.31 7.28
CA CYS A 958 -31.31 -29.86 7.12
C CYS A 958 -30.58 -29.19 8.29
N LEU A 959 -29.51 -28.45 8.00
CA LEU A 959 -28.71 -27.73 9.00
C LEU A 959 -29.13 -26.27 9.13
N ARG A 960 -28.85 -25.64 10.27
CA ARG A 960 -29.14 -24.22 10.52
C ARG A 960 -27.84 -23.44 10.71
N VAL A 961 -27.68 -22.35 9.96
CA VAL A 961 -26.55 -21.42 10.06
C VAL A 961 -27.06 -20.14 10.73
N GLY A 962 -26.56 -19.83 11.92
CA GLY A 962 -26.98 -18.67 12.71
C GLY A 962 -26.42 -17.35 12.16
N PRO A 963 -26.88 -16.18 12.64
CA PRO A 963 -26.37 -14.88 12.20
C PRO A 963 -24.87 -14.76 12.53
N LEU A 964 -24.09 -14.15 11.64
CA LEU A 964 -22.62 -14.06 11.70
C LEU A 964 -21.97 -15.38 12.15
N SER A 965 -22.25 -16.45 11.41
CA SER A 965 -21.58 -17.74 11.61
C SER A 965 -21.41 -18.50 10.29
N THR A 966 -20.42 -19.38 10.28
CA THR A 966 -20.11 -20.26 9.15
C THR A 966 -20.13 -21.72 9.57
N LEU A 967 -20.68 -22.55 8.70
CA LEU A 967 -20.57 -24.01 8.75
C LEU A 967 -19.54 -24.45 7.71
N VAL A 968 -18.59 -25.31 8.11
CA VAL A 968 -17.66 -25.98 7.19
C VAL A 968 -17.80 -27.48 7.39
N LEU A 969 -18.46 -28.17 6.47
CA LEU A 969 -18.54 -29.62 6.44
C LEU A 969 -17.40 -30.18 5.58
N HIS A 970 -16.60 -31.08 6.14
CA HIS A 970 -15.71 -31.96 5.38
C HIS A 970 -16.30 -33.38 5.38
N ARG A 971 -16.31 -34.09 4.25
CA ARG A 971 -16.88 -35.44 4.20
C ARG A 971 -16.09 -36.40 5.09
N GLY A 972 -16.79 -37.34 5.73
CA GLY A 972 -16.10 -38.40 6.47
C GLY A 972 -15.37 -39.33 5.50
N ASN A 973 -14.17 -39.79 5.87
CA ASN A 973 -13.45 -40.81 5.10
C ASN A 973 -14.25 -42.13 5.08
N GLY A 974 -15.14 -42.26 4.08
CA GLY A 974 -15.69 -43.55 3.69
C GLY A 974 -14.53 -44.43 3.25
N SER A 975 -14.32 -45.54 3.95
CA SER A 975 -13.09 -46.32 3.89
C SER A 975 -12.78 -46.89 2.51
N SER A 976 -11.93 -46.20 1.76
CA SER A 976 -11.14 -46.73 0.66
C SER A 976 -9.93 -47.49 1.23
N GLY A 977 -10.06 -48.81 1.30
CA GLY A 977 -8.98 -49.75 1.61
C GLY A 977 -8.65 -50.64 0.41
#